data_AF-A0A537GX38-F1
#
_entry.id   AF-A0A537GX38-F1
#
_cell.length_a   1.000
_cell.length_b   1.000
_cell.length_c   1.000
_cell.angle_alpha   90.00
_cell.angle_beta   90.00
_cell.angle_gamma   90.00
#
_symmetry.space_group_name_H-M   'P 1'
#
loop_
_entity.id
_entity.type
_entity.pdbx_description
1 polymer ?
#
loop_
_entity_poly.entity_id
_entity_poly.type
_entity_poly.pdbx_seq_one_letter_code
_entity_poly.pdbx_strand_id
1 'polypeptide(L)'
;MSKLHRHPPGGGVRAELGSVRIRKSYLLALAILVTLSISQVHAQYSQSGSPASVASSRVVALTIRIVMLGFASTDLNSSYLTSGIDQIPVKYQQILQGPINTGVMFNFTYQYLYESPSSSIVQNLVTYLTTIGTTNDTTPGQAGFNNLAFNRPGSEVNHVHNTFYNATLVEGWLSNQTQIGPAPIAGYTLFIADLHNQLPSMTYSDYVAYNTPCSALCNAVAYPHYYNWNVTDVDLGFEQFRNFMTGWGGTGRNYYIDLSAGISNSTSELPIQVAEGARGINPSSQYGKIWASEFINDYISGAINNLFAADQLYPVSYSQTYNFQLFVFDNRTDLEKSRGPILTKALNTTKVQQQLQALLPFATVKVNANFFNITKYPDLAAVVANATTKVKDPILSIPIVDARLVWNWLSTYGQGHIIQFINATHTTSTYDIPGFLFAFQGDYTFAFTFKEDIVSHQPPGSIAGVALGDMILVDQSENILRLGDFSSIYNEPNKGVGFTRVVTHELGHMMGLNHPFIYDLTEDFTNSIMAYYPESNTFSQFDKDTVLRGINDELLIVAQTALAATGSNLFNAGSVASARQEMTLAEQHYSTMDYAGAVPHSLAAALDALRAEAAGSLFSPGLVFGLIGVAVGVAIGLFSGYFFFRKRKSTANAIGYNLCPTCQQPLRWDPVQMKWYCDREQKFV
;
A
#
# COMPACT_ATOMS: atom_id res chain seq x y z
N MET A 1 37.65 72.92 39.47
CA MET A 1 37.46 74.37 39.28
C MET A 1 36.18 74.76 40.04
N SER A 2 36.34 75.30 41.25
CA SER A 2 36.19 76.74 41.57
C SER A 2 34.72 77.12 41.83
N LYS A 3 34.28 77.14 43.11
CA LYS A 3 34.01 78.35 43.94
C LYS A 3 32.56 78.87 43.73
N LEU A 4 31.76 79.37 44.69
CA LEU A 4 31.90 79.71 46.11
C LEU A 4 30.48 80.07 46.67
N HIS A 5 30.23 79.80 47.97
CA HIS A 5 29.63 80.66 49.04
C HIS A 5 28.34 81.51 48.79
N ARG A 6 27.44 81.85 49.73
CA ARG A 6 27.26 81.84 51.22
C ARG A 6 25.78 82.31 51.47
N HIS A 7 24.93 81.66 52.29
CA HIS A 7 24.52 81.97 53.71
C HIS A 7 23.56 83.18 53.95
N PRO A 8 22.81 83.28 55.09
CA PRO A 8 21.45 82.78 55.48
C PRO A 8 20.53 84.00 55.87
N PRO A 9 19.58 84.05 56.85
CA PRO A 9 18.89 83.05 57.69
C PRO A 9 17.34 83.26 57.86
N GLY A 10 16.69 82.33 58.60
CA GLY A 10 15.64 82.70 59.58
C GLY A 10 14.22 82.17 59.34
N GLY A 11 13.66 81.50 60.35
CA GLY A 11 12.21 81.31 60.52
C GLY A 11 11.78 79.85 60.71
N GLY A 12 11.70 79.39 61.96
CA GLY A 12 11.22 78.05 62.29
C GLY A 12 9.70 77.97 62.43
N VAL A 13 9.12 76.79 62.15
CA VAL A 13 7.90 76.24 62.76
C VAL A 13 7.99 74.70 62.60
N ARG A 14 7.71 73.95 63.69
CA ARG A 14 7.52 72.48 63.67
C ARG A 14 6.36 72.11 62.73
N ALA A 15 6.57 71.16 61.82
CA ALA A 15 5.49 70.46 61.13
C ALA A 15 5.68 68.94 61.21
N GLU A 16 4.60 68.28 61.60
CA GLU A 16 4.44 66.86 61.82
C GLU A 16 4.68 66.02 60.55
N LEU A 17 5.22 64.82 60.73
CA LEU A 17 5.30 63.78 59.71
C LEU A 17 3.89 63.29 59.36
N GLY A 18 3.32 63.86 58.30
CA GLY A 18 2.11 63.36 57.65
C GLY A 18 2.41 62.11 56.83
N SER A 19 1.76 60.99 57.18
CA SER A 19 1.74 59.78 56.36
C SER A 19 1.19 60.08 54.97
N VAL A 20 1.99 59.85 53.91
CA VAL A 20 1.47 59.87 52.55
C VAL A 20 0.63 58.61 52.35
N ARG A 21 -0.68 58.73 52.55
CA ARG A 21 -1.66 57.79 52.02
C ARG A 21 -1.57 57.85 50.49
N ILE A 22 -0.73 57.00 49.90
CA ILE A 22 -0.89 56.61 48.50
C ILE A 22 -2.26 55.96 48.42
N ARG A 23 -3.25 56.70 47.90
CA ARG A 23 -4.61 56.21 47.78
C ARG A 23 -4.58 54.93 46.95
N LYS A 24 -5.17 53.85 47.48
CA LYS A 24 -5.32 52.54 46.82
C LYS A 24 -5.86 52.64 45.38
N SER A 25 -6.53 53.74 45.04
CA SER A 25 -6.98 54.06 43.69
C SER A 25 -5.87 54.31 42.65
N TYR A 26 -4.68 54.79 43.04
CA TYR A 26 -3.57 54.99 42.09
C TYR A 26 -2.84 53.69 41.73
N LEU A 27 -2.67 52.78 42.69
CA LEU A 27 -2.12 51.44 42.42
C LEU A 27 -3.10 50.58 41.61
N LEU A 28 -4.41 50.73 41.85
CA LEU A 28 -5.45 50.09 41.05
C LEU A 28 -5.49 50.66 39.63
N ALA A 29 -5.37 51.98 39.45
CA ALA A 29 -5.32 52.61 38.14
C ALA A 29 -4.06 52.22 37.34
N LEU A 30 -2.90 52.08 38.01
CA LEU A 30 -1.67 51.62 37.36
C LEU A 30 -1.75 50.13 36.96
N ALA A 31 -2.34 49.27 37.81
CA ALA A 31 -2.58 47.86 37.49
C ALA A 31 -3.63 47.68 36.38
N ILE A 32 -4.65 48.53 36.34
CA ILE A 32 -5.64 48.58 35.25
C ILE A 32 -5.00 49.09 33.95
N LEU A 33 -4.10 50.09 33.99
CA LEU A 33 -3.40 50.54 32.79
C LEU A 33 -2.43 49.48 32.23
N VAL A 34 -1.72 48.75 33.10
CA VAL A 34 -0.81 47.66 32.70
C VAL A 34 -1.58 46.44 32.18
N THR A 35 -2.77 46.15 32.69
CA THR A 35 -3.63 45.08 32.15
C THR A 35 -4.37 45.49 30.87
N LEU A 36 -4.68 46.78 30.70
CA LEU A 36 -5.25 47.34 29.45
C LEU A 36 -4.21 47.46 28.33
N SER A 37 -2.93 47.66 28.63
CA SER A 37 -1.87 47.67 27.63
C SER A 37 -1.46 46.27 27.15
N ILE A 38 -1.65 45.22 27.96
CA ILE A 38 -1.43 43.82 27.52
C ILE A 38 -2.61 43.30 26.66
N SER A 39 -3.81 43.88 26.82
CA SER A 39 -5.01 43.49 26.05
C SER A 39 -5.10 44.14 24.67
N GLN A 40 -4.34 45.20 24.38
CA GLN A 40 -4.27 45.78 23.03
C GLN A 40 -3.19 45.17 22.13
N VAL A 41 -2.20 44.44 22.67
CA VAL A 41 -1.23 43.68 21.86
C VAL A 41 -1.80 42.36 21.33
N HIS A 42 -2.89 41.85 21.92
CA HIS A 42 -3.56 40.62 21.46
C HIS A 42 -4.78 40.87 20.56
N ALA A 43 -5.18 42.13 20.37
CA ALA A 43 -6.33 42.49 19.52
C ALA A 43 -6.01 42.48 18.01
N GLN A 44 -4.76 42.22 17.60
CA GLN A 44 -4.39 41.97 16.20
C GLN A 44 -4.22 40.48 15.85
N TYR A 45 -4.44 39.55 16.78
CA TYR A 45 -4.39 38.10 16.52
C TYR A 45 -5.75 37.38 16.67
N SER A 46 -6.86 38.12 16.72
CA SER A 46 -8.20 37.55 16.69
C SER A 46 -8.94 37.95 15.42
N GLN A 47 -8.46 37.42 14.29
CA GLN A 47 -9.29 37.13 13.12
C GLN A 47 -8.99 35.72 12.65
N SER A 48 -9.39 34.71 13.43
CA SER A 48 -9.64 33.37 12.90
C SER A 48 -11.16 33.19 12.81
N GLY A 49 -11.72 33.74 11.74
CA GLY A 49 -13.07 33.37 11.33
C GLY A 49 -13.08 31.91 10.87
N SER A 50 -13.96 31.13 11.49
CA SER A 50 -14.38 29.76 11.15
C SER A 50 -13.43 28.59 11.43
N PRO A 51 -13.83 27.63 12.29
CA PRO A 51 -13.42 26.24 12.11
C PRO A 51 -14.30 25.66 11.00
N ALA A 52 -13.93 25.92 9.75
CA ALA A 52 -14.08 24.88 8.75
C ALA A 52 -12.81 24.05 8.91
N SER A 53 -12.87 22.94 9.63
CA SER A 53 -11.79 21.96 9.63
C SER A 53 -11.65 21.45 8.20
N VAL A 54 -10.78 22.08 7.42
CA VAL A 54 -10.27 21.48 6.20
C VAL A 54 -9.65 20.17 6.66
N ALA A 55 -10.18 19.03 6.22
CA ALA A 55 -9.54 17.75 6.47
C ALA A 55 -8.07 17.90 6.07
N SER A 56 -7.14 17.68 7.01
CA SER A 56 -5.72 17.89 6.71
C SER A 56 -5.34 16.91 5.61
N SER A 57 -4.88 17.44 4.47
CA SER A 57 -4.31 16.65 3.40
C SER A 57 -2.80 16.72 3.47
N ARG A 58 -2.15 15.60 3.17
CA ARG A 58 -0.70 15.48 3.17
C ARG A 58 -0.19 15.41 1.74
N VAL A 59 0.78 16.26 1.40
CA VAL A 59 1.44 16.23 0.09
C VAL A 59 2.81 15.57 0.25
N VAL A 60 3.04 14.49 -0.49
CA VAL A 60 4.27 13.71 -0.46
C VAL A 60 4.99 13.87 -1.79
N ALA A 61 6.19 14.44 -1.77
CA ALA A 61 7.01 14.56 -2.96
C ALA A 61 7.76 13.25 -3.25
N LEU A 62 7.67 12.76 -4.49
CA LEU A 62 8.40 11.57 -4.96
C LEU A 62 9.13 11.89 -6.27
N THR A 63 10.41 11.55 -6.33
CA THR A 63 11.19 11.64 -7.58
C THR A 63 11.21 10.30 -8.29
N ILE A 64 10.77 10.25 -9.54
CA ILE A 64 10.84 9.07 -10.39
C ILE A 64 11.96 9.27 -11.41
N ARG A 65 13.05 8.50 -11.27
CA ARG A 65 14.10 8.47 -12.28
C ARG A 65 13.77 7.41 -13.31
N ILE A 66 13.73 7.80 -14.57
CA ILE A 66 13.47 6.92 -15.71
C ILE A 66 14.76 6.82 -16.52
N VAL A 67 15.31 5.61 -16.56
CA VAL A 67 16.55 5.29 -17.27
C VAL A 67 16.18 4.51 -18.53
N MET A 68 16.28 5.18 -19.68
CA MET A 68 15.97 4.63 -20.99
C MET A 68 17.21 3.95 -21.57
N LEU A 69 17.25 2.63 -21.52
CA LEU A 69 18.35 1.81 -22.00
C LEU A 69 18.10 1.40 -23.45
N GLY A 70 19.02 1.72 -24.36
CA GLY A 70 18.86 1.46 -25.79
C GLY A 70 18.13 2.57 -26.55
N PHE A 71 17.81 3.68 -25.90
CA PHE A 71 17.19 4.86 -26.52
C PHE A 71 18.19 6.02 -26.63
N ALA A 72 18.30 6.61 -27.81
CA ALA A 72 18.85 7.94 -27.96
C ALA A 72 17.79 9.01 -27.59
N SER A 73 18.24 10.18 -27.14
CA SER A 73 17.34 11.30 -26.81
C SER A 73 16.51 11.80 -28.00
N THR A 74 16.89 11.42 -29.22
CA THR A 74 16.17 11.76 -30.45
C THR A 74 15.09 10.76 -30.85
N ASP A 75 15.01 9.62 -30.18
CA ASP A 75 14.10 8.52 -30.56
C ASP A 75 12.68 8.77 -30.04
N LEU A 76 12.56 9.56 -28.97
CA LEU A 76 11.29 9.95 -28.37
C LEU A 76 11.01 11.44 -28.57
N ASN A 77 9.75 11.82 -28.44
CA ASN A 77 9.37 13.22 -28.33
C ASN A 77 9.40 13.62 -26.86
N SER A 78 10.54 14.13 -26.39
CA SER A 78 10.71 14.52 -24.98
C SER A 78 9.67 15.53 -24.51
N SER A 79 9.25 16.48 -25.36
CA SER A 79 8.24 17.48 -24.97
C SER A 79 6.87 16.86 -24.70
N TYR A 80 6.54 15.80 -25.44
CA TYR A 80 5.29 15.06 -25.28
C TYR A 80 5.39 14.11 -24.07
N LEU A 81 6.49 13.36 -23.98
CA LEU A 81 6.80 12.47 -22.86
C LEU A 81 6.81 13.18 -21.50
N THR A 82 7.18 14.46 -21.45
CA THR A 82 7.16 15.28 -20.21
C THR A 82 5.95 16.19 -20.10
N SER A 83 4.98 16.08 -21.01
CA SER A 83 3.76 16.89 -20.94
C SER A 83 2.86 16.38 -19.82
N GLY A 84 2.08 17.28 -19.21
CA GLY A 84 1.06 16.89 -18.23
C GLY A 84 -0.17 16.20 -18.83
N ILE A 85 -0.14 15.87 -20.13
CA ILE A 85 -1.14 15.03 -20.80
C ILE A 85 -0.80 13.56 -20.55
N ASP A 86 0.48 13.21 -20.68
CA ASP A 86 0.97 11.84 -20.53
C ASP A 86 1.43 11.57 -19.10
N GLN A 87 2.23 12.47 -18.52
CA GLN A 87 2.73 12.25 -17.17
C GLN A 87 1.67 12.53 -16.13
N ILE A 88 1.61 11.68 -15.11
CA ILE A 88 0.83 11.92 -13.89
C ILE A 88 1.63 12.90 -13.02
N PRO A 89 1.28 14.20 -12.92
CA PRO A 89 2.00 15.11 -12.03
C PRO A 89 1.64 14.86 -10.57
N VAL A 90 0.40 14.41 -10.33
CA VAL A 90 -0.19 14.26 -9.00
C VAL A 90 -1.08 13.02 -8.98
N LYS A 91 -0.99 12.22 -7.90
CA LYS A 91 -1.90 11.10 -7.62
C LYS A 91 -2.44 11.18 -6.20
N TYR A 92 -3.74 10.96 -6.03
CA TYR A 92 -4.35 10.77 -4.71
C TYR A 92 -4.34 9.30 -4.34
N GLN A 93 -3.87 8.96 -3.14
CA GLN A 93 -3.92 7.59 -2.66
C GLN A 93 -5.33 7.21 -2.23
N GLN A 94 -5.81 6.08 -2.73
CA GLN A 94 -7.12 5.52 -2.46
C GLN A 94 -7.04 4.30 -1.53
N ILE A 95 -8.19 4.00 -0.92
CA ILE A 95 -8.47 2.69 -0.30
C ILE A 95 -9.49 2.00 -1.19
N LEU A 96 -9.11 0.87 -1.80
CA LEU A 96 -9.92 0.23 -2.84
C LEU A 96 -11.14 -0.52 -2.28
N GLN A 97 -11.04 -1.08 -1.08
CA GLN A 97 -12.15 -1.73 -0.37
C GLN A 97 -12.76 -0.79 0.68
N GLY A 98 -13.03 0.46 0.29
CA GLY A 98 -13.69 1.46 1.13
C GLY A 98 -14.09 2.71 0.34
N PRO A 99 -15.01 3.54 0.84
CA PRO A 99 -15.44 4.76 0.16
C PRO A 99 -14.47 5.96 0.39
N ILE A 100 -13.23 5.70 0.82
CA ILE A 100 -12.37 6.68 1.49
C ILE A 100 -11.03 6.83 0.75
N ASN A 101 -10.57 8.07 0.60
CA ASN A 101 -9.18 8.38 0.25
C ASN A 101 -8.35 8.55 1.53
N THR A 102 -7.05 8.29 1.49
CA THR A 102 -6.20 8.36 2.70
C THR A 102 -5.90 9.80 3.15
N GLY A 103 -6.36 10.82 2.42
CA GLY A 103 -5.93 12.21 2.60
C GLY A 103 -4.52 12.50 2.07
N VAL A 104 -3.86 11.52 1.45
CA VAL A 104 -2.50 11.65 0.89
C VAL A 104 -2.55 11.95 -0.60
N MET A 105 -1.72 12.91 -1.01
CA MET A 105 -1.48 13.31 -2.39
C MET A 105 0.01 13.16 -2.69
N PHE A 106 0.35 12.31 -3.66
CA PHE A 106 1.71 12.22 -4.20
C PHE A 106 1.91 13.29 -5.27
N ASN A 107 3.02 14.00 -5.20
CA ASN A 107 3.49 14.95 -6.20
C ASN A 107 4.78 14.43 -6.82
N PHE A 108 4.77 14.20 -8.13
CA PHE A 108 5.87 13.53 -8.83
C PHE A 108 6.83 14.50 -9.51
N THR A 109 8.11 14.22 -9.40
CA THR A 109 9.17 14.86 -10.20
C THR A 109 9.87 13.81 -11.05
N TYR A 110 9.93 14.00 -12.36
CA TYR A 110 10.51 13.03 -13.28
C TYR A 110 11.94 13.42 -13.68
N GLN A 111 12.85 12.44 -13.71
CA GLN A 111 14.22 12.60 -14.18
C GLN A 111 14.50 11.59 -15.30
N TYR A 112 14.73 12.06 -16.52
CA TYR A 112 15.03 11.19 -17.66
C TYR A 112 16.53 11.09 -17.91
N LEU A 113 17.01 9.86 -18.05
CA LEU A 113 18.37 9.55 -18.50
C LEU A 113 18.26 8.66 -19.75
N TYR A 114 18.94 9.04 -20.83
CA TYR A 114 18.95 8.29 -22.09
C TYR A 114 20.33 7.66 -22.30
N GLU A 115 20.36 6.35 -22.44
CA GLU A 115 21.57 5.59 -22.75
C GLU A 115 21.39 4.93 -24.12
N SER A 116 22.00 5.54 -25.14
CA SER A 116 21.91 5.05 -26.52
C SER A 116 22.42 3.61 -26.65
N PRO A 117 22.06 2.89 -27.73
CA PRO A 117 22.57 1.54 -28.00
C PRO A 117 24.10 1.42 -27.95
N SER A 118 24.82 2.48 -28.36
CA SER A 118 26.29 2.52 -28.37
C SER A 118 26.93 2.98 -27.05
N SER A 119 26.15 3.30 -26.02
CA SER A 119 26.65 3.71 -24.71
C SER A 119 27.42 2.58 -24.02
N SER A 120 28.38 2.91 -23.15
CA SER A 120 29.10 1.89 -22.38
C SER A 120 28.19 1.09 -21.46
N ILE A 121 27.15 1.73 -20.89
CA ILE A 121 26.19 1.08 -19.99
C ILE A 121 25.45 -0.02 -20.76
N VAL A 122 24.87 0.32 -21.92
CA VAL A 122 24.09 -0.64 -22.72
C VAL A 122 24.98 -1.76 -23.25
N GLN A 123 26.17 -1.45 -23.77
CA GLN A 123 27.10 -2.47 -24.25
C GLN A 123 27.54 -3.44 -23.14
N ASN A 124 27.78 -2.92 -21.93
CA ASN A 124 28.09 -3.76 -20.77
C ASN A 124 26.89 -4.61 -20.32
N LEU A 125 25.68 -4.06 -20.35
CA LEU A 125 24.45 -4.81 -20.05
C LEU A 125 24.26 -5.96 -21.05
N VAL A 126 24.33 -5.68 -22.34
CA VAL A 126 24.20 -6.68 -23.42
C VAL A 126 25.27 -7.76 -23.28
N THR A 127 26.52 -7.37 -23.01
CA THR A 127 27.60 -8.32 -22.74
C THR A 127 27.26 -9.21 -21.55
N TYR A 128 26.80 -8.63 -20.44
CA TYR A 128 26.41 -9.38 -19.26
C TYR A 128 25.24 -10.34 -19.52
N LEU A 129 24.17 -9.87 -20.16
CA LEU A 129 23.01 -10.70 -20.54
C LEU A 129 23.45 -11.88 -21.41
N THR A 130 24.34 -11.65 -22.38
CA THR A 130 24.92 -12.71 -23.21
C THR A 130 25.68 -13.76 -22.38
N THR A 131 26.35 -13.36 -21.29
CA THR A 131 27.10 -14.30 -20.43
C THR A 131 26.21 -15.17 -19.54
N ILE A 132 25.01 -14.69 -19.18
CA ILE A 132 24.07 -15.42 -18.32
C ILE A 132 22.92 -16.07 -19.10
N GLY A 133 22.81 -15.76 -20.39
CA GLY A 133 21.74 -16.21 -21.27
C GLY A 133 21.73 -17.73 -21.41
N THR A 134 20.53 -18.30 -21.29
CA THR A 134 20.30 -19.74 -21.51
C THR A 134 19.22 -19.92 -22.56
N THR A 135 19.41 -20.86 -23.48
CA THR A 135 18.46 -21.12 -24.56
C THR A 135 17.63 -22.37 -24.28
N ASN A 136 16.33 -22.29 -24.47
CA ASN A 136 15.44 -23.45 -24.48
C ASN A 136 14.48 -23.38 -25.67
N ASP A 137 14.55 -24.39 -26.51
CA ASP A 137 13.80 -24.45 -27.76
C ASP A 137 12.42 -25.05 -27.52
N THR A 138 11.40 -24.46 -28.17
CA THR A 138 10.03 -24.95 -28.10
C THR A 138 9.41 -25.09 -29.47
N THR A 139 8.47 -26.02 -29.58
CA THR A 139 7.58 -26.13 -30.74
C THR A 139 6.18 -25.64 -30.36
N PRO A 140 5.50 -24.84 -31.21
CA PRO A 140 4.12 -24.44 -30.92
C PRO A 140 3.21 -25.65 -30.74
N GLY A 141 2.52 -25.73 -29.59
CA GLY A 141 1.71 -26.88 -29.22
C GLY A 141 2.42 -27.93 -28.36
N GLN A 142 3.69 -27.71 -27.98
CA GLN A 142 4.40 -28.56 -27.01
C GLN A 142 3.59 -28.65 -25.69
N ALA A 143 3.81 -29.67 -24.86
CA ALA A 143 3.18 -29.74 -23.54
C ALA A 143 4.20 -29.38 -22.45
N GLY A 144 3.75 -28.70 -21.39
CA GLY A 144 4.51 -28.53 -20.15
C GLY A 144 5.52 -27.37 -20.09
N PHE A 145 5.98 -26.84 -21.23
CA PHE A 145 6.83 -25.65 -21.27
C PHE A 145 6.39 -24.77 -22.43
N ASN A 146 5.34 -23.97 -22.18
CA ASN A 146 4.68 -23.21 -23.22
C ASN A 146 4.51 -21.76 -22.79
N ASN A 147 4.78 -20.87 -23.72
CA ASN A 147 4.20 -19.56 -23.72
C ASN A 147 2.92 -19.63 -24.57
N LEU A 148 1.74 -19.39 -24.00
CA LEU A 148 0.49 -19.47 -24.78
C LEU A 148 0.47 -18.45 -25.93
N ALA A 149 1.23 -17.36 -25.82
CA ALA A 149 1.45 -16.43 -26.91
C ALA A 149 2.14 -17.05 -28.14
N PHE A 150 2.77 -18.22 -27.98
CA PHE A 150 3.44 -19.01 -29.03
C PHE A 150 2.98 -20.47 -29.09
N ASN A 151 1.79 -20.79 -28.58
CA ASN A 151 1.33 -22.17 -28.44
C ASN A 151 0.32 -22.62 -29.53
N ARG A 152 0.22 -21.91 -30.65
CA ARG A 152 -0.72 -22.25 -31.74
C ARG A 152 -0.15 -23.36 -32.63
N PRO A 153 -0.64 -24.62 -32.54
CA PRO A 153 -0.13 -25.69 -33.39
C PRO A 153 -0.50 -25.42 -34.86
N GLY A 154 0.43 -25.70 -35.77
CA GLY A 154 0.21 -25.54 -37.20
C GLY A 154 0.26 -24.09 -37.71
N SER A 155 0.91 -23.18 -37.00
CA SER A 155 1.36 -21.89 -37.55
C SER A 155 2.53 -22.04 -38.53
N GLU A 156 2.86 -21.00 -39.31
CA GLU A 156 4.06 -21.00 -40.15
C GLU A 156 5.36 -21.04 -39.32
N VAL A 157 5.33 -20.43 -38.12
CA VAL A 157 6.35 -20.66 -37.11
C VAL A 157 6.21 -22.08 -36.60
N ASN A 158 7.23 -22.91 -36.79
CA ASN A 158 7.24 -24.29 -36.29
C ASN A 158 8.34 -24.54 -35.24
N HIS A 159 9.22 -23.56 -35.01
CA HIS A 159 10.28 -23.62 -34.02
C HIS A 159 10.49 -22.25 -33.36
N VAL A 160 10.76 -22.23 -32.06
CA VAL A 160 11.02 -21.01 -31.30
C VAL A 160 12.26 -21.21 -30.44
N HIS A 161 13.28 -20.38 -30.65
CA HIS A 161 14.50 -20.34 -29.85
C HIS A 161 14.36 -19.31 -28.73
N ASN A 162 13.91 -19.73 -27.56
CA ASN A 162 13.72 -18.82 -26.43
C ASN A 162 15.04 -18.61 -25.69
N THR A 163 15.45 -17.35 -25.52
CA THR A 163 16.59 -16.99 -24.65
C THR A 163 16.10 -16.48 -23.31
N PHE A 164 16.62 -17.00 -22.20
CA PHE A 164 16.23 -16.61 -20.85
C PHE A 164 17.40 -16.04 -20.07
N TYR A 165 17.14 -14.93 -19.37
CA TYR A 165 18.08 -14.29 -18.44
C TYR A 165 17.53 -14.37 -17.02
N ASN A 166 18.38 -14.73 -16.05
CA ASN A 166 17.96 -14.80 -14.65
C ASN A 166 17.59 -13.40 -14.12
N ALA A 167 16.33 -13.22 -13.76
CA ALA A 167 15.75 -11.92 -13.44
C ALA A 167 16.42 -11.26 -12.21
N THR A 168 16.69 -12.04 -11.16
CA THR A 168 17.37 -11.58 -9.95
C THR A 168 18.81 -11.13 -10.22
N LEU A 169 19.52 -11.84 -11.09
CA LEU A 169 20.88 -11.46 -11.49
C LEU A 169 20.90 -10.16 -12.30
N VAL A 170 19.85 -9.89 -13.08
CA VAL A 170 19.72 -8.65 -13.86
C VAL A 170 19.37 -7.47 -12.96
N GLU A 171 18.42 -7.62 -12.03
CA GLU A 171 18.11 -6.59 -11.02
C GLU A 171 19.34 -6.25 -10.18
N GLY A 172 20.11 -7.27 -9.76
CA GLY A 172 21.36 -7.08 -9.01
C GLY A 172 22.42 -6.35 -9.83
N TRP A 173 22.52 -6.63 -11.14
CA TRP A 173 23.43 -5.91 -12.03
C TRP A 173 23.04 -4.44 -12.16
N LEU A 174 21.76 -4.17 -12.48
CA LEU A 174 21.24 -2.80 -12.66
C LEU A 174 21.39 -1.94 -11.41
N SER A 175 21.10 -2.52 -10.24
CA SER A 175 21.19 -1.82 -8.95
C SER A 175 22.62 -1.41 -8.57
N ASN A 176 23.64 -2.04 -9.16
CA ASN A 176 25.05 -1.76 -8.87
C ASN A 176 25.72 -0.85 -9.93
N GLN A 177 24.97 -0.29 -10.88
CA GLN A 177 25.53 0.54 -11.94
C GLN A 177 25.88 1.95 -11.47
N THR A 178 27.16 2.14 -11.12
CA THR A 178 27.68 3.45 -10.68
C THR A 178 27.54 4.56 -11.72
N GLN A 179 27.50 4.23 -13.01
CA GLN A 179 27.37 5.20 -14.11
C GLN A 179 25.98 5.83 -14.19
N ILE A 180 24.95 5.19 -13.64
CA ILE A 180 23.55 5.65 -13.61
C ILE A 180 23.29 6.53 -12.36
N GLY A 181 24.23 6.51 -11.41
CA GLY A 181 24.14 7.22 -10.14
C GLY A 181 23.24 6.53 -9.11
N PRO A 182 23.25 6.99 -7.84
CA PRO A 182 22.41 6.40 -6.80
C PRO A 182 20.93 6.70 -7.06
N ALA A 183 20.04 5.80 -6.63
CA ALA A 183 18.60 6.02 -6.69
C ALA A 183 18.21 7.37 -6.04
N PRO A 184 17.20 8.08 -6.57
CA PRO A 184 16.76 9.34 -6.00
C PRO A 184 16.22 9.14 -4.57
N ILE A 185 16.45 10.12 -3.70
CA ILE A 185 15.93 10.13 -2.33
C ILE A 185 15.20 11.47 -2.11
N ALA A 186 13.89 11.51 -1.86
CA ALA A 186 12.90 10.41 -1.81
C ALA A 186 12.40 10.02 -3.22
N GLY A 187 12.60 8.77 -3.64
CA GLY A 187 12.21 8.35 -4.97
C GLY A 187 12.49 6.89 -5.37
N TYR A 188 12.20 6.60 -6.63
CA TYR A 188 12.33 5.30 -7.27
C TYR A 188 13.08 5.41 -8.61
N THR A 189 13.69 4.30 -9.04
CA THR A 189 14.29 4.19 -10.38
C THR A 189 13.50 3.19 -11.21
N LEU A 190 13.03 3.61 -12.37
CA LEU A 190 12.44 2.76 -13.40
C LEU A 190 13.42 2.65 -14.56
N PHE A 191 13.82 1.44 -14.90
CA PHE A 191 14.60 1.14 -16.08
C PHE A 191 13.66 0.66 -17.17
N ILE A 192 13.72 1.29 -18.34
CA ILE A 192 12.93 0.89 -19.51
C ILE A 192 13.92 0.64 -20.63
N ALA A 193 13.93 -0.58 -21.14
CA ALA A 193 14.88 -1.02 -22.15
C ALA A 193 14.20 -1.31 -23.47
N ASP A 194 14.87 -0.93 -24.55
CA ASP A 194 14.64 -1.48 -25.88
C ASP A 194 15.98 -2.00 -26.41
N LEU A 195 16.12 -3.32 -26.44
CA LEU A 195 17.35 -4.02 -26.82
C LEU A 195 17.16 -4.89 -28.07
N HIS A 196 16.11 -4.63 -28.88
CA HIS A 196 15.75 -5.50 -30.00
C HIS A 196 16.84 -5.62 -31.07
N ASN A 197 17.74 -4.63 -31.16
CA ASN A 197 18.88 -4.61 -32.07
C ASN A 197 20.15 -5.22 -31.48
N GLN A 198 20.17 -5.54 -30.18
CA GLN A 198 21.35 -6.02 -29.45
C GLN A 198 21.20 -7.46 -28.94
N LEU A 199 19.97 -7.90 -28.69
CA LEU A 199 19.64 -9.23 -28.19
C LEU A 199 18.75 -9.99 -29.18
N PRO A 200 18.65 -11.33 -29.10
CA PRO A 200 17.66 -12.08 -29.84
C PRO A 200 16.27 -11.52 -29.57
N SER A 201 15.55 -11.07 -30.59
CA SER A 201 14.25 -10.46 -30.40
C SER A 201 13.28 -10.86 -31.51
N MET A 202 12.00 -10.93 -31.16
CA MET A 202 10.93 -11.25 -32.09
C MET A 202 10.74 -10.11 -33.08
N THR A 203 10.63 -10.41 -34.37
CA THR A 203 10.32 -9.43 -35.40
C THR A 203 8.83 -9.39 -35.73
N TYR A 204 8.36 -8.31 -36.36
CA TYR A 204 7.00 -8.24 -36.88
C TYR A 204 6.71 -9.34 -37.93
N SER A 205 7.70 -9.73 -38.75
CA SER A 205 7.57 -10.86 -39.67
C SER A 205 7.32 -12.18 -38.95
N ASP A 206 8.02 -12.42 -37.83
CA ASP A 206 7.80 -13.63 -37.02
C ASP A 206 6.38 -13.64 -36.46
N TYR A 207 5.86 -12.47 -36.08
CA TYR A 207 4.50 -12.31 -35.55
C TYR A 207 3.45 -12.61 -36.62
N VAL A 208 3.66 -12.13 -37.84
CA VAL A 208 2.78 -12.45 -38.99
C VAL A 208 2.83 -13.95 -39.31
N ALA A 209 4.01 -14.54 -39.36
CA ALA A 209 4.18 -15.97 -39.61
C ALA A 209 3.51 -16.82 -38.52
N TYR A 210 3.64 -16.44 -37.24
CA TYR A 210 2.98 -17.12 -36.13
C TYR A 210 1.44 -17.08 -36.26
N ASN A 211 0.89 -15.97 -36.73
CA ASN A 211 -0.55 -15.83 -36.91
C ASN A 211 -1.09 -16.45 -38.20
N THR A 212 -0.21 -16.89 -39.10
CA THR A 212 -0.57 -17.48 -40.40
C THR A 212 -0.63 -19.00 -40.30
N PRO A 213 -1.72 -19.65 -40.76
CA PRO A 213 -1.80 -21.11 -40.82
C PRO A 213 -0.77 -21.71 -41.78
N CYS A 214 -0.17 -22.82 -41.37
CA CYS A 214 0.77 -23.58 -42.18
C CYS A 214 0.09 -24.16 -43.43
N SER A 215 0.59 -23.83 -44.62
CA SER A 215 -0.03 -24.28 -45.89
C SER A 215 0.61 -25.52 -46.52
N ALA A 216 1.91 -25.81 -46.29
CA ALA A 216 2.55 -27.09 -46.67
C ALA A 216 3.98 -27.27 -46.09
N LEU A 217 4.83 -26.24 -46.17
CA LEU A 217 6.21 -26.26 -45.69
C LEU A 217 6.42 -25.11 -44.71
N CYS A 218 6.39 -25.42 -43.42
CA CYS A 218 6.62 -24.46 -42.36
C CYS A 218 8.08 -24.51 -41.94
N ASN A 219 8.74 -23.35 -42.01
CA ASN A 219 10.16 -23.20 -41.73
C ASN A 219 10.49 -21.86 -41.07
N ALA A 220 9.47 -21.09 -40.65
CA ALA A 220 9.70 -19.86 -39.93
C ALA A 220 10.13 -20.19 -38.49
N VAL A 221 11.10 -19.44 -38.01
CA VAL A 221 11.70 -19.62 -36.68
C VAL A 221 11.71 -18.28 -35.97
N ALA A 222 11.20 -18.25 -34.74
CA ALA A 222 11.20 -17.03 -33.92
C ALA A 222 12.33 -17.09 -32.87
N TYR A 223 12.90 -15.93 -32.54
CA TYR A 223 14.03 -15.79 -31.59
C TYR A 223 13.72 -14.83 -30.45
N PRO A 224 12.66 -15.02 -29.65
CA PRO A 224 12.36 -14.13 -28.54
C PRO A 224 13.35 -14.32 -27.38
N HIS A 225 13.47 -13.29 -26.54
CA HIS A 225 14.09 -13.39 -25.23
C HIS A 225 13.12 -13.02 -24.11
N TYR A 226 13.44 -13.45 -22.89
CA TYR A 226 12.65 -13.24 -21.69
C TYR A 226 13.54 -13.29 -20.43
N TYR A 227 12.92 -12.98 -19.30
CA TYR A 227 13.49 -13.19 -17.98
C TYR A 227 12.88 -14.41 -17.30
N ASN A 228 13.66 -15.08 -16.46
CA ASN A 228 13.23 -16.24 -15.70
C ASN A 228 13.72 -16.20 -14.25
N TRP A 229 13.02 -16.93 -13.39
CA TRP A 229 13.49 -17.22 -12.04
C TRP A 229 12.88 -18.53 -11.53
N ASN A 230 13.50 -19.09 -10.51
CA ASN A 230 13.06 -20.33 -9.90
C ASN A 230 12.74 -20.09 -8.43
N VAL A 231 11.65 -20.69 -7.97
CA VAL A 231 11.23 -20.64 -6.58
C VAL A 231 10.84 -22.03 -6.10
N THR A 232 11.12 -22.30 -4.84
CA THR A 232 10.76 -23.55 -4.18
C THR A 232 9.72 -23.26 -3.11
N ASP A 233 8.68 -24.07 -3.06
CA ASP A 233 7.70 -24.02 -1.98
C ASP A 233 8.39 -24.31 -0.63
N VAL A 234 8.16 -23.43 0.35
CA VAL A 234 8.88 -23.45 1.63
C VAL A 234 8.38 -24.52 2.60
N ASP A 235 7.25 -25.16 2.30
CA ASP A 235 6.61 -26.16 3.15
C ASP A 235 6.92 -27.58 2.67
N LEU A 236 6.67 -27.83 1.38
CA LEU A 236 6.62 -29.16 0.76
C LEU A 236 7.55 -29.30 -0.46
N GLY A 237 8.35 -28.27 -0.77
CA GLY A 237 9.55 -28.40 -1.59
C GLY A 237 9.34 -28.52 -3.10
N PHE A 238 8.13 -28.28 -3.60
CA PHE A 238 7.84 -28.25 -5.03
C PHE A 238 8.58 -27.11 -5.72
N GLU A 239 9.27 -27.42 -6.82
CA GLU A 239 10.05 -26.45 -7.58
C GLU A 239 9.22 -25.86 -8.72
N GLN A 240 9.17 -24.53 -8.78
CA GLN A 240 8.40 -23.80 -9.78
C GLN A 240 9.34 -22.96 -10.63
N PHE A 241 9.37 -23.29 -11.92
CA PHE A 241 10.14 -22.56 -12.93
C PHE A 241 9.26 -21.49 -13.56
N ARG A 242 9.60 -20.22 -13.32
CA ARG A 242 8.84 -19.06 -13.82
C ARG A 242 9.61 -18.41 -14.95
N ASN A 243 9.11 -18.57 -16.17
CA ASN A 243 9.77 -18.13 -17.41
C ASN A 243 8.97 -17.00 -18.07
N PHE A 244 9.37 -16.52 -19.24
CA PHE A 244 8.56 -15.61 -20.06
C PHE A 244 8.18 -14.26 -19.40
N MET A 245 8.97 -13.79 -18.43
CA MET A 245 8.78 -12.47 -17.84
C MET A 245 9.39 -11.40 -18.74
N THR A 246 8.80 -10.22 -18.79
CA THR A 246 9.28 -9.06 -19.58
C THR A 246 9.70 -7.88 -18.70
N GLY A 247 9.47 -7.97 -17.40
CA GLY A 247 9.95 -7.04 -16.39
C GLY A 247 10.41 -7.78 -15.14
N TRP A 248 11.06 -7.06 -14.23
CA TRP A 248 11.45 -7.58 -12.92
C TRP A 248 11.86 -6.47 -11.93
N GLY A 249 11.63 -6.70 -10.64
CA GLY A 249 12.19 -5.88 -9.57
C GLY A 249 11.57 -6.21 -8.22
N GLY A 250 11.85 -5.40 -7.20
CA GLY A 250 11.22 -5.51 -5.88
C GLY A 250 12.16 -5.86 -4.73
N THR A 251 13.42 -6.20 -5.01
CA THR A 251 14.45 -6.34 -3.96
C THR A 251 14.83 -4.97 -3.38
N GLY A 252 14.86 -3.94 -4.23
CA GLY A 252 15.10 -2.55 -3.87
C GLY A 252 14.03 -1.61 -4.42
N ARG A 253 14.35 -0.31 -4.49
CA ARG A 253 13.46 0.74 -5.04
C ARG A 253 13.64 0.94 -6.55
N ASN A 254 13.94 -0.16 -7.24
CA ASN A 254 14.20 -0.21 -8.66
C ASN A 254 13.26 -1.21 -9.32
N TYR A 255 12.74 -0.86 -10.50
CA TYR A 255 11.97 -1.77 -11.35
C TYR A 255 12.50 -1.70 -12.78
N TYR A 256 12.51 -2.83 -13.48
CA TYR A 256 13.04 -2.97 -14.83
C TYR A 256 11.98 -3.53 -15.78
N ILE A 257 11.85 -2.92 -16.94
CA ILE A 257 10.94 -3.32 -18.03
C ILE A 257 11.76 -3.43 -19.31
N ASP A 258 11.62 -4.54 -20.02
CA ASP A 258 12.20 -4.78 -21.34
C ASP A 258 11.11 -4.80 -22.40
N LEU A 259 10.99 -3.69 -23.13
CA LEU A 259 10.01 -3.53 -24.19
C LEU A 259 10.33 -4.38 -25.42
N SER A 260 11.54 -4.94 -25.51
CA SER A 260 11.98 -5.79 -26.62
C SER A 260 11.86 -7.28 -26.34
N ALA A 261 11.54 -7.66 -25.10
CA ALA A 261 11.26 -9.03 -24.71
C ALA A 261 10.01 -9.56 -25.40
N GLY A 262 9.91 -10.88 -25.59
CA GLY A 262 8.81 -11.50 -26.32
C GLY A 262 7.44 -11.32 -25.68
N ILE A 263 6.38 -11.74 -26.37
CA ILE A 263 5.00 -11.65 -25.87
C ILE A 263 4.83 -12.61 -24.68
N SER A 264 4.55 -12.12 -23.47
CA SER A 264 4.27 -12.98 -22.32
C SER A 264 2.82 -13.47 -22.31
N ASN A 265 2.58 -14.69 -21.85
CA ASN A 265 1.21 -15.16 -21.61
C ASN A 265 0.49 -14.35 -20.52
N SER A 266 1.23 -13.82 -19.54
CA SER A 266 0.62 -13.14 -18.38
C SER A 266 0.12 -11.74 -18.71
N THR A 267 0.77 -11.06 -19.65
CA THR A 267 0.42 -9.69 -20.05
C THR A 267 -0.22 -9.62 -21.42
N SER A 268 0.11 -10.56 -22.32
CA SER A 268 -0.27 -10.55 -23.75
C SER A 268 0.17 -9.31 -24.52
N GLU A 269 1.13 -8.55 -23.99
CA GLU A 269 1.64 -7.33 -24.60
C GLU A 269 2.60 -7.62 -25.74
N LEU A 270 2.57 -6.77 -26.76
CA LEU A 270 3.48 -6.88 -27.90
C LEU A 270 4.81 -6.20 -27.59
N PRO A 271 5.95 -6.83 -27.94
CA PRO A 271 7.24 -6.14 -27.96
C PRO A 271 7.17 -4.87 -28.82
N ILE A 272 7.87 -3.80 -28.46
CA ILE A 272 7.77 -2.49 -29.11
C ILE A 272 7.98 -2.57 -30.63
N GLN A 273 9.00 -3.28 -31.09
CA GLN A 273 9.29 -3.47 -32.53
C GLN A 273 8.21 -4.27 -33.27
N VAL A 274 7.47 -5.13 -32.57
CA VAL A 274 6.33 -5.87 -33.13
C VAL A 274 5.09 -4.98 -33.15
N ALA A 275 4.85 -4.22 -32.07
CA ALA A 275 3.75 -3.26 -31.99
C ALA A 275 3.86 -2.18 -33.07
N GLU A 276 5.07 -1.65 -33.30
CA GLU A 276 5.37 -0.71 -34.39
C GLU A 276 4.95 -1.27 -35.75
N GLY A 277 5.44 -2.46 -36.09
CA GLY A 277 5.11 -3.12 -37.35
C GLY A 277 3.62 -3.44 -37.49
N ALA A 278 3.00 -3.94 -36.43
CA ALA A 278 1.57 -4.29 -36.39
C ALA A 278 0.63 -3.08 -36.48
N ARG A 279 1.15 -1.87 -36.25
CA ARG A 279 0.40 -0.61 -36.35
C ARG A 279 0.86 0.27 -37.52
N GLY A 280 1.84 -0.20 -38.32
CA GLY A 280 2.38 0.56 -39.45
C GLY A 280 3.08 1.85 -39.02
N ILE A 281 3.66 1.88 -37.81
CA ILE A 281 4.34 3.05 -37.26
C ILE A 281 5.75 3.13 -37.85
N ASN A 282 6.13 4.32 -38.29
CA ASN A 282 7.51 4.63 -38.61
C ASN A 282 8.15 5.39 -37.43
N PRO A 283 9.05 4.77 -36.63
CA PRO A 283 9.62 5.39 -35.43
C PRO A 283 10.46 6.64 -35.74
N SER A 284 10.97 6.78 -36.97
CA SER A 284 11.71 7.98 -37.39
C SER A 284 10.82 9.18 -37.69
N SER A 285 9.52 8.98 -37.89
CA SER A 285 8.56 10.06 -38.19
C SER A 285 8.16 10.84 -36.94
N GLN A 286 7.67 12.08 -37.11
CA GLN A 286 7.18 12.88 -35.98
C GLN A 286 6.08 12.15 -35.19
N TYR A 287 5.15 11.50 -35.89
CA TYR A 287 4.09 10.73 -35.26
C TYR A 287 4.64 9.49 -34.54
N GLY A 288 5.59 8.76 -35.14
CA GLY A 288 6.19 7.59 -34.50
C GLY A 288 6.89 7.90 -33.19
N LYS A 289 7.60 9.04 -33.10
CA LYS A 289 8.22 9.50 -31.86
C LYS A 289 7.20 9.86 -30.77
N ILE A 290 6.04 10.39 -31.16
CA ILE A 290 4.93 10.67 -30.23
C ILE A 290 4.33 9.35 -29.75
N TRP A 291 3.98 8.46 -30.68
CA TRP A 291 3.44 7.13 -30.37
C TRP A 291 4.36 6.32 -29.44
N ALA A 292 5.67 6.32 -29.68
CA ALA A 292 6.62 5.64 -28.80
C ALA A 292 6.70 6.29 -27.42
N SER A 293 6.51 7.61 -27.33
CA SER A 293 6.45 8.32 -26.05
C SER A 293 5.20 7.94 -25.25
N GLU A 294 4.04 7.85 -25.92
CA GLU A 294 2.78 7.36 -25.33
C GLU A 294 2.92 5.92 -24.85
N PHE A 295 3.43 5.05 -25.72
CA PHE A 295 3.65 3.63 -25.43
C PHE A 295 4.51 3.43 -24.18
N ILE A 296 5.63 4.15 -24.08
CA ILE A 296 6.51 4.11 -22.90
C ILE A 296 5.84 4.71 -21.66
N ASN A 297 5.03 5.75 -21.84
CA ASN A 297 4.36 6.42 -20.74
C ASN A 297 3.27 5.55 -20.09
N ASP A 298 2.62 4.67 -20.85
CA ASP A 298 1.69 3.68 -20.29
C ASP A 298 2.41 2.76 -19.28
N TYR A 299 3.60 2.25 -19.62
CA TYR A 299 4.44 1.48 -18.69
C TYR A 299 4.91 2.30 -17.46
N ILE A 300 5.27 3.59 -17.66
CA ILE A 300 5.61 4.48 -16.54
C ILE A 300 4.42 4.63 -15.59
N SER A 301 3.22 4.81 -16.14
CA SER A 301 1.97 4.92 -15.39
C SER A 301 1.67 3.63 -14.62
N GLY A 302 1.83 2.46 -15.26
CA GLY A 302 1.70 1.14 -14.62
C GLY A 302 2.57 1.02 -13.37
N ALA A 303 3.89 1.20 -13.53
CA ALA A 303 4.85 1.13 -12.43
C ALA A 303 4.55 2.14 -11.29
N ILE A 304 4.10 3.35 -11.60
CA ILE A 304 3.74 4.35 -10.59
C ILE A 304 2.51 3.92 -9.80
N ASN A 305 1.44 3.53 -10.49
CA ASN A 305 0.17 3.22 -9.86
C ASN A 305 0.21 1.87 -9.13
N ASN A 306 0.98 0.91 -9.62
CA ASN A 306 1.10 -0.43 -9.05
C ASN A 306 2.17 -0.53 -7.94
N LEU A 307 3.32 0.16 -8.06
CA LEU A 307 4.48 -0.05 -7.18
C LEU A 307 4.89 1.19 -6.38
N PHE A 308 5.13 2.32 -7.04
CA PHE A 308 5.79 3.46 -6.40
C PHE A 308 4.84 4.25 -5.49
N ALA A 309 3.59 4.37 -5.91
CA ALA A 309 2.52 5.09 -5.22
C ALA A 309 1.24 4.24 -5.18
N ALA A 310 1.39 2.96 -4.82
CA ALA A 310 0.30 1.99 -4.77
C ALA A 310 -0.87 2.46 -3.90
N ASP A 311 -2.08 2.16 -4.37
CA ASP A 311 -3.28 2.29 -3.56
C ASP A 311 -3.37 1.15 -2.54
N GLN A 312 -4.01 1.44 -1.42
CA GLN A 312 -4.19 0.47 -0.36
C GLN A 312 -5.46 -0.35 -0.62
N LEU A 313 -5.42 -1.65 -0.36
CA LEU A 313 -6.62 -2.46 -0.45
C LEU A 313 -7.57 -2.14 0.72
N TYR A 314 -7.04 -2.22 1.94
CA TYR A 314 -7.70 -1.90 3.20
C TYR A 314 -6.93 -0.79 3.95
N PRO A 315 -7.57 -0.06 4.88
CA PRO A 315 -6.86 0.89 5.73
C PRO A 315 -5.73 0.18 6.50
N VAL A 316 -4.54 0.77 6.48
CA VAL A 316 -3.44 0.31 7.33
C VAL A 316 -3.61 0.94 8.70
N SER A 317 -3.68 0.14 9.77
CA SER A 317 -3.84 0.66 11.14
C SER A 317 -2.57 0.42 11.96
N TYR A 318 -2.13 1.44 12.71
CA TYR A 318 -1.02 1.32 13.65
C TYR A 318 -1.38 0.45 14.88
N SER A 319 -0.47 -0.45 15.26
CA SER A 319 -0.48 -1.12 16.57
C SER A 319 0.93 -1.47 17.05
N GLN A 320 1.13 -1.54 18.36
CA GLN A 320 2.40 -1.98 18.96
C GLN A 320 2.61 -3.49 18.79
N THR A 321 1.53 -4.26 18.77
CA THR A 321 1.56 -5.72 18.61
C THR A 321 0.55 -6.16 17.57
N TYR A 322 0.98 -6.96 16.60
CA TYR A 322 0.10 -7.63 15.66
C TYR A 322 0.09 -9.13 15.96
N ASN A 323 -1.09 -9.67 16.20
CA ASN A 323 -1.29 -11.08 16.54
C ASN A 323 -2.07 -11.77 15.43
N PHE A 324 -1.39 -12.61 14.67
CA PHE A 324 -1.97 -13.43 13.63
C PHE A 324 -2.33 -14.80 14.22
N GLN A 325 -3.62 -15.14 14.22
CA GLN A 325 -4.14 -16.38 14.82
C GLN A 325 -4.74 -17.26 13.72
N LEU A 326 -4.04 -18.35 13.38
CA LEU A 326 -4.39 -19.24 12.28
C LEU A 326 -5.08 -20.49 12.81
N PHE A 327 -6.26 -20.78 12.30
CA PHE A 327 -7.05 -21.97 12.62
C PHE A 327 -7.07 -22.87 11.37
N VAL A 328 -6.35 -23.99 11.43
CA VAL A 328 -6.13 -24.89 10.30
C VAL A 328 -6.98 -26.14 10.45
N PHE A 329 -7.89 -26.37 9.50
CA PHE A 329 -8.84 -27.48 9.52
C PHE A 329 -8.49 -28.51 8.45
N ASP A 330 -8.21 -29.74 8.89
CA ASP A 330 -8.06 -30.89 8.00
C ASP A 330 -9.43 -31.46 7.65
N ASN A 331 -9.94 -31.07 6.48
CA ASN A 331 -11.19 -31.55 5.88
C ASN A 331 -10.94 -32.60 4.78
N ARG A 332 -9.74 -33.19 4.73
CA ARG A 332 -9.45 -34.32 3.85
C ARG A 332 -10.07 -35.61 4.37
N THR A 333 -10.21 -36.60 3.51
CA THR A 333 -10.60 -37.95 3.91
C THR A 333 -9.51 -38.62 4.75
N ASP A 334 -9.86 -39.64 5.54
CA ASP A 334 -8.88 -40.40 6.33
C ASP A 334 -7.80 -41.06 5.46
N LEU A 335 -8.16 -41.45 4.23
CA LEU A 335 -7.23 -42.02 3.26
C LEU A 335 -6.21 -40.99 2.79
N GLU A 336 -6.65 -39.78 2.44
CA GLU A 336 -5.78 -38.68 2.02
C GLU A 336 -4.88 -38.23 3.17
N LYS A 337 -5.42 -38.10 4.39
CA LYS A 337 -4.63 -37.82 5.59
C LYS A 337 -3.52 -38.85 5.83
N SER A 338 -3.78 -40.12 5.50
CA SER A 338 -2.80 -41.21 5.68
C SER A 338 -1.70 -41.24 4.61
N ARG A 339 -1.95 -40.67 3.41
CA ARG A 339 -1.04 -40.73 2.26
C ARG A 339 -0.34 -39.40 1.98
N GLY A 340 -1.04 -38.29 2.21
CA GLY A 340 -0.54 -36.94 1.99
C GLY A 340 0.25 -36.38 3.16
N PRO A 341 0.71 -35.12 3.05
CA PRO A 341 1.52 -34.51 4.09
C PRO A 341 0.71 -34.31 5.37
N ILE A 342 1.43 -34.40 6.50
CA ILE A 342 0.93 -33.95 7.80
C ILE A 342 0.79 -32.42 7.73
N LEU A 343 -0.38 -31.87 8.05
CA LEU A 343 -0.64 -30.43 7.86
C LEU A 343 0.30 -29.50 8.63
N THR A 344 0.87 -29.94 9.75
CA THR A 344 1.89 -29.15 10.48
C THR A 344 3.18 -28.95 9.69
N LYS A 345 3.43 -29.75 8.65
CA LYS A 345 4.52 -29.56 7.69
C LYS A 345 4.10 -28.72 6.48
N ALA A 346 2.81 -28.54 6.26
CA ALA A 346 2.25 -27.75 5.16
C ALA A 346 2.07 -26.27 5.52
N LEU A 347 2.53 -25.82 6.70
CA LEU A 347 2.49 -24.42 7.11
C LEU A 347 3.69 -24.10 8.02
N ASN A 348 4.55 -23.20 7.55
CA ASN A 348 5.70 -22.69 8.27
C ASN A 348 5.39 -21.32 8.90
N THR A 349 4.81 -21.33 10.10
CA THR A 349 4.46 -20.10 10.84
C THR A 349 5.65 -19.21 11.13
N THR A 350 6.87 -19.77 11.23
CA THR A 350 8.08 -18.98 11.41
C THR A 350 8.37 -18.14 10.16
N LYS A 351 8.17 -18.70 8.96
CA LYS A 351 8.32 -17.96 7.70
C LYS A 351 7.24 -16.89 7.55
N VAL A 352 5.98 -17.21 7.86
CA VAL A 352 4.88 -16.22 7.89
C VAL A 352 5.25 -15.06 8.83
N GLN A 353 5.69 -15.37 10.06
CA GLN A 353 6.09 -14.34 11.03
C GLN A 353 7.27 -13.51 10.55
N GLN A 354 8.29 -14.12 9.95
CA GLN A 354 9.44 -13.41 9.40
C GLN A 354 9.04 -12.39 8.33
N GLN A 355 8.14 -12.76 7.42
CA GLN A 355 7.68 -11.85 6.36
C GLN A 355 6.83 -10.72 6.91
N LEU A 356 5.88 -11.01 7.80
CA LEU A 356 5.05 -9.97 8.42
C LEU A 356 5.87 -9.03 9.32
N GLN A 357 6.87 -9.56 10.04
CA GLN A 357 7.82 -8.75 10.82
C GLN A 357 8.66 -7.83 9.93
N ALA A 358 8.98 -8.25 8.70
CA ALA A 358 9.69 -7.42 7.73
C ALA A 358 8.83 -6.26 7.18
N LEU A 359 7.50 -6.41 7.11
CA LEU A 359 6.57 -5.31 6.83
C LEU A 359 6.41 -4.35 8.01
N LEU A 360 6.49 -4.88 9.23
CA LEU A 360 6.21 -4.17 10.48
C LEU A 360 7.42 -4.13 11.43
N PRO A 361 8.58 -3.59 11.02
CA PRO A 361 9.82 -3.62 11.81
C PRO A 361 9.74 -2.86 13.15
N PHE A 362 8.76 -1.97 13.32
CA PHE A 362 8.57 -1.19 14.55
C PHE A 362 7.69 -1.90 15.61
N ALA A 363 6.97 -2.97 15.21
CA ALA A 363 5.99 -3.65 16.05
C ALA A 363 6.45 -5.05 16.45
N THR A 364 5.82 -5.59 17.50
CA THR A 364 5.93 -7.02 17.82
C THR A 364 4.96 -7.81 16.95
N VAL A 365 5.47 -8.74 16.13
CA VAL A 365 4.63 -9.63 15.33
C VAL A 365 4.61 -11.04 15.93
N LYS A 366 3.41 -11.58 16.14
CA LYS A 366 3.20 -12.95 16.63
C LYS A 366 2.33 -13.72 15.66
N VAL A 367 2.78 -14.90 15.24
CA VAL A 367 1.98 -15.82 14.42
C VAL A 367 1.81 -17.14 15.15
N ASN A 368 0.57 -17.52 15.43
CA ASN A 368 0.25 -18.80 16.06
C ASN A 368 -0.68 -19.59 15.15
N ALA A 369 -0.45 -20.90 15.02
CA ALA A 369 -1.34 -21.79 14.29
C ALA A 369 -1.82 -22.93 15.17
N ASN A 370 -3.13 -23.20 15.12
CA ASN A 370 -3.78 -24.32 15.77
C ASN A 370 -4.34 -25.26 14.71
N PHE A 371 -4.05 -26.55 14.82
CA PHE A 371 -4.43 -27.55 13.83
C PHE A 371 -5.53 -28.46 14.38
N PHE A 372 -6.59 -28.63 13.59
CA PHE A 372 -7.78 -29.39 13.96
C PHE A 372 -8.18 -30.33 12.84
N ASN A 373 -8.72 -31.49 13.21
CA ASN A 373 -9.62 -32.19 12.29
C ASN A 373 -10.96 -31.45 12.33
N ILE A 374 -11.54 -31.16 11.17
CA ILE A 374 -12.81 -30.42 11.08
C ILE A 374 -13.94 -31.10 11.86
N THR A 375 -13.89 -32.42 12.05
CA THR A 375 -14.87 -33.18 12.83
C THR A 375 -14.94 -32.79 14.31
N LYS A 376 -13.93 -32.09 14.84
CA LYS A 376 -13.98 -31.48 16.19
C LYS A 376 -14.96 -30.31 16.27
N TYR A 377 -15.34 -29.72 15.14
CA TYR A 377 -16.27 -28.61 15.00
C TYR A 377 -17.43 -29.04 14.09
N PRO A 378 -18.38 -29.86 14.59
CA PRO A 378 -19.42 -30.47 13.75
C PRO A 378 -20.30 -29.44 13.03
N ASP A 379 -20.56 -28.29 13.64
CA ASP A 379 -21.33 -27.22 13.01
C ASP A 379 -20.58 -26.60 11.82
N LEU A 380 -19.28 -26.32 11.98
CA LEU A 380 -18.43 -25.84 10.88
C LEU A 380 -18.29 -26.91 9.78
N ALA A 381 -18.12 -28.18 10.15
CA ALA A 381 -18.07 -29.29 9.19
C ALA A 381 -19.37 -29.37 8.37
N ALA A 382 -20.53 -29.22 9.02
CA ALA A 382 -21.82 -29.19 8.34
C ALA A 382 -21.96 -27.98 7.41
N VAL A 383 -21.49 -26.79 7.81
CA VAL A 383 -21.48 -25.59 6.95
C VAL A 383 -20.63 -25.82 5.70
N VAL A 384 -19.40 -26.32 5.85
CA VAL A 384 -18.51 -26.61 4.73
C VAL A 384 -19.12 -27.68 3.81
N ALA A 385 -19.67 -28.76 4.37
CA ALA A 385 -20.33 -29.80 3.58
C ALA A 385 -21.56 -29.30 2.82
N ASN A 386 -22.36 -28.42 3.42
CA ASN A 386 -23.52 -27.80 2.78
C ASN A 386 -23.13 -26.74 1.73
N ALA A 387 -21.99 -26.08 1.91
CA ALA A 387 -21.43 -25.13 0.95
C ALA A 387 -20.75 -25.81 -0.24
N THR A 388 -20.58 -27.13 -0.19
CA THR A 388 -19.88 -27.88 -1.22
C THR A 388 -20.81 -28.26 -2.36
N THR A 389 -20.45 -27.90 -3.60
CA THR A 389 -21.20 -28.33 -4.79
C THR A 389 -20.86 -29.77 -5.15
N LYS A 390 -21.87 -30.56 -5.54
CA LYS A 390 -21.67 -31.91 -6.09
C LYS A 390 -21.43 -31.92 -7.60
N VAL A 391 -21.76 -30.81 -8.25
CA VAL A 391 -21.60 -30.61 -9.70
C VAL A 391 -20.31 -29.84 -9.90
N LYS A 392 -19.41 -30.38 -10.73
CA LYS A 392 -18.20 -29.68 -11.17
C LYS A 392 -18.63 -28.44 -11.94
N ASP A 393 -18.02 -27.31 -11.60
CA ASP A 393 -18.23 -26.09 -12.36
C ASP A 393 -17.80 -26.28 -13.83
N PRO A 394 -18.60 -25.87 -14.82
CA PRO A 394 -18.24 -26.06 -16.23
C PRO A 394 -16.95 -25.34 -16.66
N ILE A 395 -16.60 -24.22 -16.00
CA ILE A 395 -15.43 -23.39 -16.30
C ILE A 395 -14.19 -24.01 -15.65
N LEU A 396 -14.27 -24.32 -14.35
CA LEU A 396 -13.11 -24.82 -13.61
C LEU A 396 -12.94 -26.34 -13.71
N SER A 397 -14.00 -27.08 -14.06
CA SER A 397 -14.04 -28.55 -14.10
C SER A 397 -13.64 -29.23 -12.77
N ILE A 398 -13.74 -28.51 -11.65
CA ILE A 398 -13.47 -28.99 -10.28
C ILE A 398 -14.68 -28.73 -9.37
N PRO A 399 -14.86 -29.50 -8.29
CA PRO A 399 -15.84 -29.19 -7.26
C PRO A 399 -15.40 -27.99 -6.42
N ILE A 400 -16.35 -27.24 -5.87
CA ILE A 400 -16.08 -26.03 -5.10
C ILE A 400 -16.75 -26.05 -3.73
N VAL A 401 -16.20 -25.25 -2.83
CA VAL A 401 -16.82 -24.86 -1.56
C VAL A 401 -17.19 -23.38 -1.66
N ASP A 402 -18.47 -23.03 -1.53
CA ASP A 402 -18.91 -21.62 -1.56
C ASP A 402 -18.37 -20.88 -0.33
N ALA A 403 -17.37 -20.02 -0.58
CA ALA A 403 -16.70 -19.24 0.45
C ALA A 403 -17.66 -18.28 1.16
N ARG A 404 -18.75 -17.83 0.51
CA ARG A 404 -19.72 -16.91 1.14
C ARG A 404 -20.45 -17.56 2.29
N LEU A 405 -20.79 -18.84 2.18
CA LEU A 405 -21.53 -19.54 3.24
C LEU A 405 -20.64 -19.81 4.45
N VAL A 406 -19.39 -20.19 4.21
CA VAL A 406 -18.39 -20.38 5.26
C VAL A 406 -18.06 -19.05 5.93
N TRP A 407 -17.82 -17.99 5.14
CA TRP A 407 -17.59 -16.63 5.65
C TRP A 407 -18.78 -16.11 6.43
N ASN A 408 -20.02 -16.21 5.92
CA ASN A 408 -21.22 -15.76 6.62
C ASN A 408 -21.40 -16.45 7.98
N TRP A 409 -21.00 -17.72 8.10
CA TRP A 409 -21.07 -18.41 9.39
C TRP A 409 -20.01 -17.88 10.37
N LEU A 410 -18.76 -17.72 9.93
CA LEU A 410 -17.66 -17.24 10.77
C LEU A 410 -17.79 -15.75 11.11
N SER A 411 -18.03 -14.91 10.11
CA SER A 411 -17.82 -13.47 10.13
C SER A 411 -18.53 -12.72 11.24
N THR A 412 -17.85 -11.67 11.73
CA THR A 412 -18.42 -10.65 12.61
C THR A 412 -19.61 -9.91 11.98
N TYR A 413 -19.68 -9.84 10.64
CA TYR A 413 -20.79 -9.26 9.89
C TYR A 413 -21.95 -10.23 9.64
N GLY A 414 -21.69 -11.53 9.80
CA GLY A 414 -22.65 -12.60 9.59
C GLY A 414 -23.19 -13.15 10.90
N GLN A 415 -22.99 -14.45 11.13
CA GLN A 415 -23.50 -15.16 12.31
C GLN A 415 -22.57 -15.06 13.53
N GLY A 416 -21.36 -14.51 13.38
CA GLY A 416 -20.47 -14.19 14.49
C GLY A 416 -19.79 -15.39 15.15
N HIS A 417 -19.74 -16.56 14.51
CA HIS A 417 -19.13 -17.76 15.12
C HIS A 417 -17.60 -17.67 15.27
N ILE A 418 -16.95 -16.66 14.69
CA ILE A 418 -15.53 -16.35 14.92
C ILE A 418 -15.18 -16.22 16.41
N ILE A 419 -16.12 -15.78 17.26
CA ILE A 419 -15.92 -15.65 18.72
C ILE A 419 -15.68 -17.00 19.42
N GLN A 420 -16.03 -18.11 18.78
CA GLN A 420 -15.74 -19.46 19.28
C GLN A 420 -14.25 -19.80 19.18
N PHE A 421 -13.51 -19.06 18.35
CA PHE A 421 -12.10 -19.28 18.06
C PHE A 421 -11.24 -18.17 18.66
N ILE A 422 -11.70 -16.92 18.57
CA ILE A 422 -10.97 -15.75 19.06
C ILE A 422 -11.91 -14.59 19.41
N ASN A 423 -11.62 -13.92 20.53
CA ASN A 423 -12.20 -12.61 20.82
C ASN A 423 -11.23 -11.52 20.37
N ALA A 424 -11.32 -11.12 19.10
CA ALA A 424 -10.36 -10.25 18.46
C ALA A 424 -10.38 -8.82 19.03
N THR A 425 -9.19 -8.26 19.24
CA THR A 425 -8.96 -6.89 19.72
C THR A 425 -8.27 -6.08 18.63
N HIS A 426 -8.79 -4.89 18.32
CA HIS A 426 -8.20 -3.95 17.36
C HIS A 426 -7.94 -2.59 18.05
N THR A 427 -6.77 -2.44 18.66
CA THR A 427 -6.36 -1.21 19.33
C THR A 427 -4.92 -0.84 18.96
N THR A 428 -4.51 0.33 19.42
CA THR A 428 -3.14 0.82 19.27
C THR A 428 -2.09 -0.04 20.01
N SER A 429 -2.52 -0.89 20.95
CA SER A 429 -1.65 -1.80 21.68
C SER A 429 -1.59 -3.19 21.06
N THR A 430 -2.74 -3.68 20.59
CA THR A 430 -2.89 -5.03 20.04
C THR A 430 -3.86 -5.03 18.87
N TYR A 431 -3.46 -5.62 17.76
CA TYR A 431 -4.30 -5.83 16.58
C TYR A 431 -4.31 -7.32 16.22
N ASP A 432 -5.44 -7.98 16.46
CA ASP A 432 -5.63 -9.40 16.17
C ASP A 432 -6.14 -9.60 14.74
N ILE A 433 -5.51 -10.49 13.97
CA ILE A 433 -5.93 -10.85 12.61
C ILE A 433 -6.14 -12.36 12.55
N PRO A 434 -7.40 -12.83 12.49
CA PRO A 434 -7.70 -14.24 12.39
C PRO A 434 -7.61 -14.77 10.95
N GLY A 435 -7.14 -16.00 10.80
CA GLY A 435 -7.16 -16.73 9.54
C GLY A 435 -7.75 -18.13 9.69
N PHE A 436 -8.65 -18.50 8.79
CA PHE A 436 -9.26 -19.83 8.74
C PHE A 436 -8.79 -20.55 7.48
N LEU A 437 -7.97 -21.59 7.69
CA LEU A 437 -7.28 -22.32 6.64
C LEU A 437 -7.90 -23.71 6.53
N PHE A 438 -8.21 -24.18 5.33
CA PHE A 438 -8.85 -25.47 5.10
C PHE A 438 -8.02 -26.34 4.17
N ALA A 439 -7.65 -27.54 4.62
CA ALA A 439 -7.14 -28.57 3.73
C ALA A 439 -8.32 -29.39 3.21
N PHE A 440 -8.65 -29.25 1.93
CA PHE A 440 -9.78 -29.95 1.33
C PHE A 440 -9.40 -31.27 0.67
N GLN A 441 -10.33 -32.22 0.65
CA GLN A 441 -10.20 -33.47 -0.10
C GLN A 441 -10.07 -33.22 -1.62
N GLY A 442 -9.46 -34.14 -2.36
CA GLY A 442 -9.37 -34.13 -3.82
C GLY A 442 -8.87 -32.81 -4.43
N ASP A 443 -9.61 -32.31 -5.42
CA ASP A 443 -9.41 -31.05 -6.15
C ASP A 443 -10.34 -29.92 -5.67
N TYR A 444 -10.93 -30.03 -4.49
CA TYR A 444 -11.89 -29.04 -3.97
C TYR A 444 -11.18 -27.75 -3.59
N THR A 445 -11.78 -26.60 -3.92
CA THR A 445 -11.25 -25.27 -3.61
C THR A 445 -12.36 -24.28 -3.24
N PHE A 446 -12.01 -23.17 -2.59
CA PHE A 446 -12.97 -22.10 -2.40
C PHE A 446 -13.32 -21.42 -3.73
N ALA A 447 -14.58 -21.02 -3.85
CA ALA A 447 -15.04 -20.15 -4.92
C ALA A 447 -16.15 -19.22 -4.42
N PHE A 448 -16.38 -18.14 -5.16
CA PHE A 448 -17.52 -17.26 -4.94
C PHE A 448 -18.59 -17.53 -5.99
N THR A 449 -19.79 -17.85 -5.53
CA THR A 449 -20.98 -17.89 -6.39
C THR A 449 -21.27 -16.50 -6.95
N PHE A 450 -21.64 -16.38 -8.23
CA PHE A 450 -21.97 -15.07 -8.82
C PHE A 450 -23.14 -15.20 -9.79
N LYS A 451 -24.26 -14.56 -9.44
CA LYS A 451 -25.52 -14.61 -10.18
C LYS A 451 -25.94 -16.07 -10.47
N GLU A 452 -26.06 -16.46 -11.74
CA GLU A 452 -26.38 -17.82 -12.19
C GLU A 452 -25.21 -18.81 -12.08
N ASP A 453 -23.97 -18.31 -11.97
CA ASP A 453 -22.78 -19.15 -11.96
C ASP A 453 -22.43 -19.61 -10.56
N ILE A 454 -22.03 -20.88 -10.46
CA ILE A 454 -21.50 -21.43 -9.21
C ILE A 454 -20.05 -20.95 -8.96
N VAL A 455 -19.38 -20.41 -9.98
CA VAL A 455 -18.07 -19.78 -9.93
C VAL A 455 -18.09 -18.47 -10.72
N SER A 456 -17.55 -17.38 -10.18
CA SER A 456 -17.36 -16.14 -10.93
C SER A 456 -16.56 -16.38 -12.23
N HIS A 457 -17.13 -16.03 -13.39
CA HIS A 457 -16.40 -16.03 -14.68
C HIS A 457 -15.21 -15.06 -14.71
N GLN A 458 -15.20 -14.07 -13.82
CA GLN A 458 -14.09 -13.12 -13.70
C GLN A 458 -13.08 -13.62 -12.67
N PRO A 459 -11.77 -13.52 -12.95
CA PRO A 459 -10.73 -13.84 -11.99
C PRO A 459 -11.00 -13.19 -10.64
N PRO A 460 -10.81 -13.93 -9.54
CA PRO A 460 -10.18 -15.25 -9.53
C PRO A 460 -11.12 -16.44 -9.83
N GLY A 461 -12.44 -16.30 -9.77
CA GLY A 461 -13.38 -17.42 -9.96
C GLY A 461 -13.32 -18.47 -8.85
N SER A 462 -12.24 -19.26 -8.80
CA SER A 462 -11.76 -19.99 -7.63
C SER A 462 -10.64 -19.24 -6.94
N ILE A 463 -10.55 -19.34 -5.62
CA ILE A 463 -9.53 -18.67 -4.83
C ILE A 463 -8.80 -19.69 -3.97
N ALA A 464 -7.46 -19.64 -3.94
CA ALA A 464 -6.70 -20.32 -2.89
C ALA A 464 -6.76 -19.55 -1.55
N GLY A 465 -7.08 -18.26 -1.61
CA GLY A 465 -7.19 -17.40 -0.44
C GLY A 465 -7.94 -16.10 -0.74
N VAL A 466 -8.46 -15.48 0.32
CA VAL A 466 -9.09 -14.16 0.28
C VAL A 466 -9.02 -13.46 1.64
N ALA A 467 -8.68 -12.18 1.63
CA ALA A 467 -8.89 -11.26 2.75
C ALA A 467 -10.28 -10.63 2.70
N LEU A 468 -10.97 -10.62 3.84
CA LEU A 468 -12.40 -10.24 3.93
C LEU A 468 -12.65 -9.10 4.92
N GLY A 469 -11.59 -8.41 5.35
CA GLY A 469 -11.65 -7.25 6.24
C GLY A 469 -11.79 -7.58 7.74
N ASP A 470 -12.38 -8.73 8.10
CA ASP A 470 -12.43 -9.24 9.48
C ASP A 470 -11.61 -10.52 9.71
N MET A 471 -11.29 -11.24 8.64
CA MET A 471 -10.47 -12.45 8.64
C MET A 471 -9.86 -12.71 7.26
N ILE A 472 -8.97 -13.70 7.18
CA ILE A 472 -8.63 -14.37 5.92
C ILE A 472 -9.28 -15.76 5.85
N LEU A 473 -9.73 -16.15 4.66
CA LEU A 473 -10.04 -17.54 4.32
C LEU A 473 -8.99 -18.06 3.35
N VAL A 474 -8.51 -19.27 3.56
CA VAL A 474 -7.49 -19.90 2.70
C VAL A 474 -7.82 -21.38 2.55
N ASP A 475 -7.59 -21.93 1.37
CA ASP A 475 -7.59 -23.38 1.17
C ASP A 475 -6.32 -23.90 0.50
N GLN A 476 -6.07 -25.19 0.73
CA GLN A 476 -5.24 -26.01 -0.11
C GLN A 476 -5.93 -27.35 -0.32
N SER A 477 -6.06 -27.78 -1.57
CA SER A 477 -6.60 -29.10 -1.89
C SER A 477 -5.53 -30.19 -1.71
N GLU A 478 -5.95 -31.43 -1.47
CA GLU A 478 -5.04 -32.59 -1.44
C GLU A 478 -4.20 -32.68 -2.73
N ASN A 479 -4.80 -32.35 -3.88
CA ASN A 479 -4.08 -32.33 -5.16
C ASN A 479 -2.94 -31.30 -5.17
N ILE A 480 -3.12 -30.11 -4.57
CA ILE A 480 -2.06 -29.09 -4.49
C ILE A 480 -1.00 -29.45 -3.44
N LEU A 481 -1.43 -29.97 -2.28
CA LEU A 481 -0.54 -30.47 -1.23
C LEU A 481 0.39 -31.61 -1.71
N ARG A 482 0.06 -32.24 -2.85
CA ARG A 482 0.85 -33.30 -3.48
C ARG A 482 0.99 -33.08 -4.98
N LEU A 483 1.08 -31.82 -5.41
CA LEU A 483 1.08 -31.45 -6.83
C LEU A 483 2.10 -32.25 -7.66
N GLY A 484 3.26 -32.57 -7.08
CA GLY A 484 4.29 -33.35 -7.73
C GLY A 484 3.93 -34.83 -7.98
N ASP A 485 2.92 -35.36 -7.30
CA ASP A 485 2.39 -36.72 -7.52
C ASP A 485 1.34 -36.78 -8.64
N PHE A 486 0.72 -35.65 -8.99
CA PHE A 486 -0.48 -35.59 -9.83
C PHE A 486 -0.26 -35.10 -11.26
N SER A 487 0.99 -35.01 -11.71
CA SER A 487 1.30 -34.50 -13.06
C SER A 487 2.45 -35.26 -13.71
N SER A 488 2.23 -35.78 -14.92
CA SER A 488 3.29 -36.33 -15.78
C SER A 488 4.26 -35.24 -16.27
N ILE A 489 3.96 -33.97 -16.04
CA ILE A 489 4.74 -32.81 -16.48
C ILE A 489 5.83 -32.45 -15.46
N TYR A 490 5.54 -32.53 -14.15
CA TYR A 490 6.47 -32.05 -13.12
C TYR A 490 7.47 -33.12 -12.66
N ASN A 491 7.06 -34.40 -12.60
CA ASN A 491 7.92 -35.51 -12.18
C ASN A 491 8.67 -35.26 -10.84
N GLU A 492 7.97 -34.69 -9.86
CA GLU A 492 8.50 -34.30 -8.55
C GLU A 492 7.81 -35.07 -7.41
N PRO A 493 7.98 -36.40 -7.33
CA PRO A 493 7.20 -37.24 -6.42
C PRO A 493 7.41 -36.86 -4.95
N ASN A 494 6.31 -36.89 -4.19
CA ASN A 494 6.21 -36.54 -2.76
C ASN A 494 6.45 -35.05 -2.44
N LYS A 495 6.41 -34.17 -3.45
CA LYS A 495 6.46 -32.72 -3.28
C LYS A 495 5.09 -32.10 -3.56
N GLY A 496 4.86 -30.91 -3.00
CA GLY A 496 3.63 -30.16 -3.21
C GLY A 496 3.78 -28.69 -2.81
N VAL A 497 2.66 -28.00 -2.73
CA VAL A 497 2.60 -26.59 -2.33
C VAL A 497 1.82 -26.47 -1.02
N GLY A 498 2.41 -25.79 -0.04
CA GLY A 498 1.79 -25.61 1.27
C GLY A 498 0.99 -24.31 1.41
N PHE A 499 0.62 -24.00 2.64
CA PHE A 499 -0.18 -22.83 2.99
C PHE A 499 0.66 -21.56 3.16
N THR A 500 1.97 -21.66 3.41
CA THR A 500 2.77 -20.50 3.88
C THR A 500 2.69 -19.31 2.94
N ARG A 501 2.80 -19.54 1.62
CA ARG A 501 2.78 -18.45 0.65
C ARG A 501 1.42 -17.77 0.61
N VAL A 502 0.36 -18.53 0.39
CA VAL A 502 -1.02 -17.99 0.28
C VAL A 502 -1.46 -17.33 1.58
N VAL A 503 -1.14 -17.90 2.75
CA VAL A 503 -1.44 -17.27 4.04
C VAL A 503 -0.71 -15.94 4.17
N THR A 504 0.57 -15.87 3.82
CA THR A 504 1.32 -14.62 3.90
C THR A 504 0.78 -13.58 2.92
N HIS A 505 0.35 -13.98 1.71
CA HIS A 505 -0.31 -13.12 0.72
C HIS A 505 -1.60 -12.51 1.28
N GLU A 506 -2.53 -13.33 1.78
CA GLU A 506 -3.80 -12.83 2.32
C GLU A 506 -3.61 -11.97 3.58
N LEU A 507 -2.63 -12.31 4.43
CA LEU A 507 -2.27 -11.44 5.55
C LEU A 507 -1.66 -10.12 5.08
N GLY A 508 -0.94 -10.09 3.95
CA GLY A 508 -0.49 -8.87 3.30
C GLY A 508 -1.66 -7.96 2.91
N HIS A 509 -2.73 -8.53 2.34
CA HIS A 509 -3.98 -7.80 2.09
C HIS A 509 -4.58 -7.21 3.37
N MET A 510 -4.63 -7.98 4.46
CA MET A 510 -5.10 -7.47 5.77
C MET A 510 -4.22 -6.33 6.32
N MET A 511 -2.97 -6.19 5.83
CA MET A 511 -2.07 -5.08 6.11
C MET A 511 -2.18 -3.93 5.11
N GLY A 512 -3.20 -3.94 4.24
CA GLY A 512 -3.51 -2.89 3.28
C GLY A 512 -2.78 -3.02 1.94
N LEU A 513 -1.99 -4.07 1.71
CA LEU A 513 -1.36 -4.29 0.41
C LEU A 513 -2.38 -4.70 -0.64
N ASN A 514 -2.15 -4.27 -1.87
CA ASN A 514 -2.92 -4.69 -3.03
C ASN A 514 -2.04 -5.53 -3.97
N HIS A 515 -2.64 -6.18 -4.95
CA HIS A 515 -1.88 -6.81 -6.04
C HIS A 515 -1.11 -5.74 -6.82
N PRO A 516 0.17 -6.00 -7.16
CA PRO A 516 0.99 -5.04 -7.90
C PRO A 516 0.66 -5.03 -9.39
N PHE A 517 -0.54 -5.41 -9.82
CA PHE A 517 -0.87 -5.53 -11.24
C PHE A 517 -2.33 -5.17 -11.57
N ILE A 518 -2.95 -4.35 -10.72
CA ILE A 518 -4.37 -3.98 -10.91
C ILE A 518 -4.58 -2.91 -11.98
N TYR A 519 -3.57 -2.09 -12.26
CA TYR A 519 -3.63 -1.01 -13.24
C TYR A 519 -2.95 -1.38 -14.56
N ASP A 520 -1.99 -2.30 -14.51
CA ASP A 520 -1.17 -2.81 -15.61
C ASP A 520 -0.65 -4.19 -15.20
N LEU A 521 -0.64 -5.16 -16.12
CA LEU A 521 -0.27 -6.55 -15.80
C LEU A 521 1.26 -6.76 -15.75
N THR A 522 2.05 -5.83 -16.29
CA THR A 522 3.51 -5.92 -16.33
C THR A 522 4.11 -6.10 -14.94
N GLU A 523 3.59 -5.36 -13.95
CA GLU A 523 4.10 -5.40 -12.59
C GLU A 523 3.71 -6.67 -11.79
N ASP A 524 3.00 -7.62 -12.39
CA ASP A 524 2.92 -8.99 -11.86
C ASP A 524 4.30 -9.67 -11.89
N PHE A 525 5.22 -9.18 -12.72
CA PHE A 525 6.63 -9.57 -12.66
C PHE A 525 7.38 -8.80 -11.57
N THR A 526 6.94 -8.91 -10.33
CA THR A 526 7.59 -8.31 -9.15
C THR A 526 7.98 -9.40 -8.16
N ASN A 527 9.18 -9.33 -7.60
CA ASN A 527 9.61 -10.18 -6.48
C ASN A 527 8.87 -9.81 -5.19
N SER A 528 7.57 -10.10 -5.16
CA SER A 528 6.65 -9.87 -4.08
C SER A 528 5.73 -11.07 -3.93
N ILE A 529 5.44 -11.45 -2.69
CA ILE A 529 4.41 -12.42 -2.38
C ILE A 529 3.01 -11.95 -2.81
N MET A 530 2.83 -10.64 -3.02
CA MET A 530 1.60 -10.03 -3.53
C MET A 530 1.44 -10.22 -5.06
N ALA A 531 2.52 -10.54 -5.77
CA ALA A 531 2.44 -10.91 -7.17
C ALA A 531 2.04 -12.38 -7.35
N TYR A 532 1.31 -12.68 -8.42
CA TYR A 532 0.85 -14.03 -8.75
C TYR A 532 1.87 -14.78 -9.59
N TYR A 533 2.39 -14.15 -10.65
CA TYR A 533 3.29 -14.83 -11.57
C TYR A 533 4.54 -15.46 -10.94
N PRO A 534 5.27 -14.76 -10.05
CA PRO A 534 6.55 -15.23 -9.59
C PRO A 534 6.41 -16.30 -8.52
N GLU A 535 5.30 -16.36 -7.77
CA GLU A 535 5.16 -17.14 -6.54
C GLU A 535 6.24 -16.80 -5.49
N SER A 536 6.58 -15.52 -5.34
CA SER A 536 7.62 -15.14 -4.40
C SER A 536 7.23 -15.45 -2.95
N ASN A 537 8.24 -15.76 -2.15
CA ASN A 537 8.11 -16.06 -0.72
C ASN A 537 8.39 -14.84 0.17
N THR A 538 8.54 -13.65 -0.41
CA THR A 538 8.94 -12.44 0.31
C THR A 538 8.13 -11.22 -0.08
N PHE A 539 7.86 -10.34 0.88
CA PHE A 539 7.39 -8.98 0.55
C PHE A 539 8.51 -8.17 -0.08
N SER A 540 8.18 -7.46 -1.16
CA SER A 540 9.08 -6.55 -1.86
C SER A 540 9.39 -5.30 -1.03
N GLN A 541 10.36 -4.50 -1.47
CA GLN A 541 10.57 -3.17 -0.92
C GLN A 541 9.39 -2.23 -1.18
N PHE A 542 8.67 -2.39 -2.30
CA PHE A 542 7.47 -1.60 -2.61
C PHE A 542 6.33 -1.86 -1.62
N ASP A 543 6.15 -3.11 -1.21
CA ASP A 543 5.18 -3.50 -0.20
C ASP A 543 5.50 -2.84 1.16
N LYS A 544 6.76 -2.95 1.58
CA LYS A 544 7.24 -2.35 2.84
C LYS A 544 7.06 -0.84 2.84
N ASP A 545 7.43 -0.18 1.74
CA ASP A 545 7.26 1.27 1.60
C ASP A 545 5.77 1.65 1.63
N THR A 546 4.87 0.88 1.01
CA THR A 546 3.43 1.15 1.00
C THR A 546 2.81 1.07 2.38
N VAL A 547 3.07 -0.02 3.12
CA VAL A 547 2.57 -0.20 4.50
C VAL A 547 3.13 0.87 5.43
N LEU A 548 4.45 1.06 5.42
CA LEU A 548 5.10 1.98 6.36
C LEU A 548 4.77 3.44 6.07
N ARG A 549 4.65 3.84 4.79
CA ARG A 549 4.14 5.17 4.46
C ARG A 549 2.72 5.36 4.95
N GLY A 550 1.83 4.39 4.68
CA GLY A 550 0.44 4.43 5.12
C GLY A 550 0.29 4.72 6.61
N ILE A 551 1.05 3.99 7.44
CA ILE A 551 1.07 4.19 8.90
C ILE A 551 1.59 5.57 9.30
N ASN A 552 2.70 6.01 8.70
CA ASN A 552 3.26 7.33 9.00
C ASN A 552 2.30 8.45 8.60
N ASP A 553 1.72 8.35 7.41
CA ASP A 553 0.84 9.36 6.85
C ASP A 553 -0.46 9.46 7.69
N GLU A 554 -1.04 8.33 8.10
CA GLU A 554 -2.19 8.30 9.02
C GLU A 554 -1.86 9.03 10.34
N LEU A 555 -0.76 8.66 11.00
CA LEU A 555 -0.35 9.25 12.28
C LEU A 555 -0.03 10.75 12.16
N LEU A 556 0.63 11.17 11.08
CA LEU A 556 0.96 12.57 10.84
C LEU A 556 -0.29 13.40 10.52
N ILE A 557 -1.26 12.85 9.77
CA ILE A 557 -2.56 13.49 9.53
C ILE A 557 -3.33 13.67 10.85
N VAL A 558 -3.31 12.67 11.74
CA VAL A 558 -3.89 12.78 13.09
C VAL A 558 -3.21 13.92 13.87
N ALA A 559 -1.88 13.97 13.88
CA ALA A 559 -1.13 15.03 14.55
C ALA A 559 -1.48 16.42 14.00
N GLN A 560 -1.51 16.56 12.67
CA GLN A 560 -1.87 17.80 11.98
C GLN A 560 -3.28 18.27 12.31
N THR A 561 -4.25 17.35 12.25
CA THR A 561 -5.66 17.65 12.56
C THR A 561 -5.83 18.10 14.01
N ALA A 562 -5.26 17.35 14.97
CA ALA A 562 -5.35 17.67 16.39
C ALA A 562 -4.69 19.03 16.70
N LEU A 563 -3.51 19.32 16.13
CA LEU A 563 -2.86 20.62 16.30
C LEU A 563 -3.63 21.77 15.65
N ALA A 564 -4.26 21.55 14.49
CA ALA A 564 -5.10 22.56 13.83
C ALA A 564 -6.36 22.88 14.64
N ALA A 565 -6.92 21.90 15.34
CA ALA A 565 -8.05 22.08 16.26
C ALA A 565 -7.64 22.72 17.60
N THR A 566 -6.34 22.76 17.92
CA THR A 566 -5.82 23.19 19.22
C THR A 566 -5.39 24.65 19.23
N GLY A 567 -6.12 25.49 19.97
CA GLY A 567 -5.63 26.82 20.35
C GLY A 567 -4.45 26.73 21.32
N SER A 568 -3.32 27.36 21.00
CA SER A 568 -2.15 27.38 21.88
C SER A 568 -2.38 28.25 23.12
N ASN A 569 -2.13 27.70 24.31
CA ASN A 569 -2.21 28.39 25.60
C ASN A 569 -1.10 27.88 26.55
N LEU A 570 -0.95 28.50 27.73
CA LEU A 570 0.12 28.18 28.68
C LEU A 570 0.11 26.70 29.13
N PHE A 571 -1.04 26.05 29.16
CA PHE A 571 -1.19 24.69 29.68
C PHE A 571 -0.90 23.60 28.64
N ASN A 572 -1.06 23.90 27.34
CA ASN A 572 -0.78 22.95 26.26
C ASN A 572 0.45 23.31 25.40
N ALA A 573 1.09 24.46 25.65
CA ALA A 573 2.26 24.92 24.88
C ALA A 573 3.40 23.90 24.82
N GLY A 574 3.65 23.18 25.92
CA GLY A 574 4.67 22.11 25.95
C GLY A 574 4.34 20.98 24.99
N SER A 575 3.13 20.43 25.05
CA SER A 575 2.68 19.34 24.17
C SER A 575 2.59 19.78 22.70
N VAL A 576 2.18 21.03 22.42
CA VAL A 576 2.22 21.58 21.06
C VAL A 576 3.66 21.65 20.53
N ALA A 577 4.62 22.08 21.37
CA ALA A 577 6.02 22.15 20.99
C ALA A 577 6.61 20.76 20.73
N SER A 578 6.37 19.80 21.62
CA SER A 578 6.80 18.40 21.45
C SER A 578 6.20 17.78 20.19
N ALA A 579 4.89 17.93 19.96
CA ALA A 579 4.24 17.39 18.77
C ALA A 579 4.88 17.94 17.47
N ARG A 580 5.16 19.25 17.39
CA ARG A 580 5.82 19.85 16.22
C ARG A 580 7.26 19.37 16.04
N GLN A 581 7.99 19.18 17.13
CA GLN A 581 9.35 18.64 17.09
C GLN A 581 9.35 17.20 16.57
N GLU A 582 8.49 16.35 17.10
CA GLU A 582 8.36 14.96 16.68
C GLU A 582 7.89 14.83 15.23
N MET A 583 6.95 15.68 14.79
CA MET A 583 6.58 15.76 13.37
C MET A 583 7.81 16.09 12.50
N THR A 584 8.65 17.05 12.92
CA THR A 584 9.85 17.43 12.16
C THR A 584 10.84 16.26 12.04
N LEU A 585 11.03 15.50 13.12
CA LEU A 585 11.89 14.31 13.11
C LEU A 585 11.30 13.20 12.23
N ALA A 586 9.99 12.98 12.31
CA ALA A 586 9.29 12.04 11.42
C ALA A 586 9.48 12.42 9.95
N GLU A 587 9.30 13.70 9.58
CA GLU A 587 9.53 14.19 8.22
C GLU A 587 10.98 14.01 7.77
N GLN A 588 11.95 14.19 8.66
CA GLN A 588 13.36 13.97 8.35
C GLN A 588 13.60 12.52 7.91
N HIS A 589 13.13 11.55 8.68
CA HIS A 589 13.23 10.12 8.33
C HIS A 589 12.39 9.78 7.07
N TYR A 590 11.17 10.30 6.98
CA TYR A 590 10.26 10.08 5.86
C TYR A 590 10.86 10.58 4.54
N SER A 591 11.49 11.76 4.56
CA SER A 591 12.14 12.37 3.38
C SER A 591 13.36 11.60 2.88
N THR A 592 13.96 10.76 3.73
CA THR A 592 15.02 9.83 3.35
C THR A 592 14.49 8.42 3.04
N MET A 593 13.17 8.25 2.99
CA MET A 593 12.46 6.97 2.85
C MET A 593 12.86 5.95 3.94
N ASP A 594 13.27 6.43 5.11
CA ASP A 594 13.41 5.62 6.32
C ASP A 594 12.06 5.61 7.05
N TYR A 595 11.07 4.99 6.40
CA TYR A 595 9.72 4.97 6.92
C TYR A 595 9.62 4.21 8.24
N ALA A 596 10.46 3.19 8.45
CA ALA A 596 10.54 2.45 9.71
C ALA A 596 11.03 3.37 10.85
N GLY A 597 12.09 4.14 10.63
CA GLY A 597 12.59 5.13 11.59
C GLY A 597 11.62 6.29 11.83
N ALA A 598 10.76 6.61 10.87
CA ALA A 598 9.74 7.66 11.02
C ALA A 598 8.59 7.27 11.97
N VAL A 599 8.21 5.98 12.04
CA VAL A 599 7.00 5.54 12.79
C VAL A 599 7.00 5.97 14.26
N PRO A 600 8.08 5.76 15.05
CA PRO A 600 8.10 6.17 16.45
C PRO A 600 7.87 7.67 16.65
N HIS A 601 8.43 8.50 15.76
CA HIS A 601 8.27 9.95 15.78
C HIS A 601 6.87 10.39 15.34
N SER A 602 6.32 9.77 14.29
CA SER A 602 4.94 10.00 13.86
C SER A 602 3.93 9.67 14.97
N LEU A 603 4.15 8.57 15.70
CA LEU A 603 3.32 8.21 16.85
C LEU A 603 3.45 9.22 17.99
N ALA A 604 4.68 9.59 18.36
CA ALA A 604 4.92 10.56 19.43
C ALA A 604 4.27 11.91 19.11
N ALA A 605 4.38 12.36 17.86
CA ALA A 605 3.68 13.53 17.34
C ALA A 605 2.16 13.45 17.51
N ALA A 606 1.55 12.33 17.09
CA ALA A 606 0.11 12.12 17.22
C ALA A 606 -0.34 12.14 18.69
N LEU A 607 0.37 11.43 19.57
CA LEU A 607 0.05 11.36 21.00
C LEU A 607 0.17 12.72 21.69
N ASP A 608 1.24 13.48 21.41
CA ASP A 608 1.43 14.81 22.01
C ASP A 608 0.44 15.83 21.45
N ALA A 609 0.08 15.75 20.17
CA ALA A 609 -0.96 16.58 19.58
C ALA A 609 -2.33 16.31 20.22
N LEU A 610 -2.72 15.04 20.37
CA LEU A 610 -3.97 14.66 21.03
C LEU A 610 -4.01 15.07 22.51
N ARG A 611 -2.87 14.96 23.23
CA ARG A 611 -2.74 15.49 24.60
C ARG A 611 -2.93 17.00 24.64
N ALA A 612 -2.35 17.73 23.69
CA ALA A 612 -2.48 19.18 23.60
C ALA A 612 -3.93 19.61 23.33
N GLU A 613 -4.65 18.87 22.49
CA GLU A 613 -6.06 19.08 22.19
C GLU A 613 -6.93 18.81 23.42
N ALA A 614 -6.72 17.69 24.12
CA ALA A 614 -7.42 17.37 25.36
C ALA A 614 -7.19 18.43 26.45
N ALA A 615 -5.94 18.89 26.62
CA ALA A 615 -5.61 19.96 27.55
C ALA A 615 -6.18 21.33 27.14
N GLY A 616 -6.29 21.59 25.83
CA GLY A 616 -6.89 22.81 25.27
C GLY A 616 -8.41 22.85 25.36
N SER A 617 -9.08 21.70 25.27
CA SER A 617 -10.55 21.57 25.30
C SER A 617 -11.15 21.59 26.72
N LEU A 618 -10.38 21.21 27.74
CA LEU A 618 -10.77 21.31 29.16
C LEU A 618 -11.10 22.74 29.60
N PHE A 619 -10.66 23.73 28.82
CA PHE A 619 -10.85 25.14 29.09
C PHE A 619 -11.35 25.82 27.83
N SER A 620 -12.64 25.63 27.50
CA SER A 620 -13.28 26.58 26.59
C SER A 620 -12.97 27.99 27.09
N PRO A 621 -12.75 28.99 26.21
CA PRO A 621 -12.59 30.37 26.64
C PRO A 621 -13.71 30.78 27.61
N GLY A 622 -14.92 30.24 27.44
CA GLY A 622 -16.06 30.42 28.34
C GLY A 622 -15.90 29.88 29.76
N LEU A 623 -15.02 28.90 30.02
CA LEU A 623 -14.75 28.35 31.36
C LEU A 623 -13.62 29.10 32.09
N VAL A 624 -12.63 29.64 31.36
CA VAL A 624 -11.60 30.53 31.92
C VAL A 624 -12.16 31.93 32.14
N PHE A 625 -12.92 32.46 31.17
CA PHE A 625 -13.76 33.65 31.39
C PHE A 625 -14.94 33.35 32.33
N GLY A 626 -15.31 32.09 32.53
CA GLY A 626 -16.30 31.64 33.51
C GLY A 626 -15.75 31.62 34.93
N LEU A 627 -14.49 31.22 35.14
CA LEU A 627 -13.86 31.23 36.47
C LEU A 627 -13.38 32.64 36.88
N ILE A 628 -12.88 33.43 35.92
CA ILE A 628 -12.59 34.86 36.13
C ILE A 628 -13.89 35.68 36.19
N GLY A 629 -14.90 35.28 35.41
CA GLY A 629 -16.23 35.89 35.38
C GLY A 629 -17.17 35.43 36.49
N VAL A 630 -16.91 34.36 37.23
CA VAL A 630 -17.64 34.02 38.47
C VAL A 630 -17.14 34.88 39.63
N ALA A 631 -15.86 35.27 39.63
CA ALA A 631 -15.32 36.24 40.58
C ALA A 631 -15.85 37.68 40.36
N VAL A 632 -16.26 38.03 39.13
CA VAL A 632 -16.77 39.37 38.77
C VAL A 632 -18.30 39.40 38.52
N GLY A 633 -18.87 38.28 38.06
CA GLY A 633 -20.24 38.14 37.58
C GLY A 633 -21.27 37.78 38.64
N VAL A 634 -20.87 37.41 39.85
CA VAL A 634 -21.80 37.37 41.01
C VAL A 634 -22.31 38.78 41.35
N ALA A 635 -21.61 39.85 40.95
CA ALA A 635 -22.05 41.23 41.13
C ALA A 635 -22.98 41.75 40.02
N ILE A 636 -23.01 41.14 38.84
CA ILE A 636 -23.73 41.66 37.65
C ILE A 636 -24.83 40.68 37.15
N GLY A 637 -24.71 39.38 37.46
CA GLY A 637 -25.59 38.31 37.02
C GLY A 637 -27.02 38.32 37.60
N LEU A 638 -27.31 39.19 38.57
CA LEU A 638 -28.68 39.37 39.08
C LEU A 638 -29.58 40.24 38.17
N PHE A 639 -29.08 40.79 37.05
CA PHE A 639 -29.86 41.75 36.25
C PHE A 639 -30.10 41.43 34.77
N SER A 640 -29.54 40.36 34.19
CA SER A 640 -29.60 40.17 32.70
C SER A 640 -30.10 38.80 32.21
N GLY A 641 -30.54 37.92 33.11
CA GLY A 641 -30.90 36.53 32.80
C GLY A 641 -32.25 36.27 32.11
N TYR A 642 -32.90 37.26 31.48
CA TYR A 642 -34.29 37.09 31.02
C TYR A 642 -34.56 37.23 29.51
N PHE A 643 -33.60 37.55 28.63
CA PHE A 643 -33.97 37.91 27.25
C PHE A 643 -33.29 37.26 26.04
N PHE A 644 -32.34 36.32 26.17
CA PHE A 644 -31.68 35.76 24.96
C PHE A 644 -31.52 34.24 24.96
N PHE A 645 -32.65 33.53 24.98
CA PHE A 645 -32.72 32.19 24.37
C PHE A 645 -33.69 32.23 23.19
N ARG A 646 -33.14 32.38 21.98
CA ARG A 646 -33.86 32.01 20.76
C ARG A 646 -32.94 31.21 19.83
N LYS A 647 -33.37 29.98 19.59
CA LYS A 647 -32.87 28.99 18.64
C LYS A 647 -32.32 29.62 17.35
N ARG A 648 -31.13 29.21 16.94
CA ARG A 648 -30.73 29.17 15.52
C ARG A 648 -30.45 27.73 15.12
N LYS A 649 -31.20 27.27 14.13
CA LYS A 649 -30.87 26.08 13.33
C LYS A 649 -29.67 26.44 12.46
N SER A 650 -28.66 25.57 12.43
CA SER A 650 -27.63 25.57 11.39
C SER A 650 -28.13 24.68 10.25
N THR A 651 -28.41 25.29 9.12
CA THR A 651 -28.40 24.64 7.80
C THR A 651 -27.27 25.28 7.03
N ALA A 652 -26.22 24.52 6.75
CA ALA A 652 -25.23 24.87 5.73
C ALA A 652 -24.67 23.56 5.18
N ASN A 653 -25.01 23.30 3.92
CA ASN A 653 -24.42 22.25 3.09
C ASN A 653 -22.91 22.48 3.01
N ALA A 654 -22.14 21.55 3.56
CA ALA A 654 -20.71 21.40 3.30
C ALA A 654 -20.52 19.99 2.75
N ILE A 655 -19.96 19.89 1.54
CA ILE A 655 -19.56 18.63 0.92
C ILE A 655 -18.45 18.06 1.81
N GLY A 656 -18.78 17.09 2.66
CA GLY A 656 -17.89 16.55 3.69
C GLY A 656 -17.56 15.09 3.41
N TYR A 657 -16.27 14.80 3.20
CA TYR A 657 -15.73 13.48 2.85
C TYR A 657 -15.64 12.48 4.03
N ASN A 658 -16.42 12.69 5.10
CA ASN A 658 -16.44 11.81 6.27
C ASN A 658 -17.87 11.35 6.56
N LEU A 659 -18.58 10.81 5.57
CA LEU A 659 -19.94 10.30 5.76
C LEU A 659 -19.95 8.78 5.72
N CYS A 660 -20.68 8.16 6.64
CA CYS A 660 -20.91 6.73 6.65
C CYS A 660 -21.54 6.31 5.32
N PRO A 661 -20.97 5.34 4.57
CA PRO A 661 -21.47 4.95 3.26
C PRO A 661 -22.92 4.46 3.33
N THR A 662 -23.30 3.85 4.45
CA THR A 662 -24.64 3.29 4.64
C THR A 662 -25.68 4.36 4.98
N CYS A 663 -25.37 5.30 5.87
CA CYS A 663 -26.38 6.18 6.46
C CYS A 663 -26.16 7.68 6.18
N GLN A 664 -25.09 8.00 5.47
CA GLN A 664 -24.69 9.36 5.07
C GLN A 664 -24.60 10.35 6.25
N GLN A 665 -24.32 9.84 7.46
CA GLN A 665 -24.06 10.66 8.64
C GLN A 665 -22.57 10.86 8.84
N PRO A 666 -22.14 11.99 9.42
CA PRO A 666 -20.75 12.23 9.79
C PRO A 666 -20.17 11.07 10.60
N LEU A 667 -19.01 10.60 10.18
CA LEU A 667 -18.20 9.64 10.92
C LEU A 667 -17.43 10.37 12.02
N ARG A 668 -17.38 9.76 13.20
CA ARG A 668 -16.55 10.22 14.32
C ARG A 668 -15.26 9.41 14.32
N TRP A 669 -14.12 10.06 14.32
CA TRP A 669 -12.85 9.36 14.57
C TRP A 669 -12.89 8.76 15.98
N ASP A 670 -12.70 7.45 16.09
CA ASP A 670 -12.55 6.81 17.38
C ASP A 670 -11.05 6.70 17.72
N PRO A 671 -10.55 7.51 18.67
CA PRO A 671 -9.13 7.55 18.98
C PRO A 671 -8.62 6.28 19.69
N VAL A 672 -9.53 5.41 20.18
CA VAL A 672 -9.16 4.13 20.80
C VAL A 672 -8.96 3.06 19.74
N GLN A 673 -9.77 3.10 18.68
CA GLN A 673 -9.78 2.09 17.63
C GLN A 673 -9.05 2.53 16.35
N MET A 674 -8.66 3.80 16.26
CA MET A 674 -8.10 4.44 15.06
C MET A 674 -8.88 4.11 13.79
N LYS A 675 -10.21 4.16 13.91
CA LYS A 675 -11.13 3.94 12.80
C LYS A 675 -12.21 4.99 12.83
N TRP A 676 -12.78 5.25 11.68
CA TRP A 676 -13.96 6.09 11.57
C TRP A 676 -15.16 5.32 12.09
N TYR A 677 -15.76 5.76 13.18
CA TYR A 677 -16.95 5.14 13.76
C TYR A 677 -18.21 5.87 13.31
N CYS A 678 -19.16 5.12 12.78
CA CYS A 678 -20.49 5.62 12.53
C CYS A 678 -21.35 5.46 13.78
N ASP A 679 -21.57 6.55 14.53
CA ASP A 679 -22.40 6.52 15.75
C ASP A 679 -23.85 6.03 15.49
N ARG A 680 -24.38 6.25 14.28
CA ARG A 680 -25.74 5.83 13.89
C ARG A 680 -25.88 4.33 13.63
N GLU A 681 -24.94 3.76 12.87
CA GLU A 681 -24.92 2.35 12.51
C GLU A 681 -24.16 1.50 13.55
N GLN A 682 -23.61 2.17 14.57
CA GLN A 682 -22.80 1.59 15.64
C GLN A 682 -21.66 0.69 15.16
N LYS A 683 -21.06 1.04 14.02
CA LYS A 683 -19.98 0.26 13.38
C LYS A 683 -18.81 1.15 12.98
N PHE A 684 -17.62 0.56 12.93
CA PHE A 684 -16.46 1.18 12.31
C PHE A 684 -16.59 1.10 10.78
N VAL A 685 -16.02 2.08 10.09
CA VAL A 685 -16.01 2.28 8.65
C VAL A 685 -14.57 2.35 8.19
#